data_AF-A0A3A0DN30-F1
#
_entry.id   AF-A0A3A0DN30-F1
#
_cell.length_a   1.000
_cell.length_b   1.000
_cell.length_c   1.000
_cell.angle_alpha   90.00
_cell.angle_beta   90.00
_cell.angle_gamma   90.00
#
_symmetry.space_group_name_H-M   'P 1'
#
loop_
_entity.id
_entity.type
_entity.pdbx_description
1 polymer ?
#
loop_
_entity_poly.entity_id
_entity_poly.type
_entity_poly.pdbx_seq_one_letter_code
_entity_poly.pdbx_strand_id
1 'polypeptide(L)'
;MMHLGFPRAAAVAIAAISFSLCLCCRASGDDEKPPQAHNDAGKPAAHALFARDNLIAWCIVPFDAMKRGPEERAAMLERIGVKRLAYDYRAEHVPTFDAEMEALKRHGIRLDAWWFPTTLNDEAKQILDVLKRHEIETQLWVTGGGGPSANADEQRQRVATEAARIRPIAEAAAKIGCQVALYNHGGWFGEPENQLAIIEKLDLPNVGIVYNLHHGHDHIERLPELLRKMRPHLSALNLNGMSRGGDRDGRKILPLGAGELDLALLRVIRDSGYRGPIGILNHTDHDAEARLLDNLDGLDWLVAQLDGKPAGAHPKYRTFDLPAASTDEPLAEGKFGGALNARGTFAIAQHRDEYGLPPISAECWAKLDGKAGFNILVANNLKESADHWELYTYAGAGDLSVYVPGYEPAEIRSGVDVTDGKWHFVGMAFDGRRVRMFVDGKQVKDAAVTRRKGATKTGQLGGLAIGAYPPHSIRCDGLVDDVRVSRGVRKLDAVPDKPLEADEHTIGIWRLDEIRNGAFADASKLANAAAIGGPFVVRDAEKTPDKLGRIAPPRVLDDRFAISLFAADPDIVTPVGAVIDARGRLLVLENHTHFPPKGYSLHTSDRIRAYEDTDNDGRADRITTFYDGLRHGLNLTLDRDGSILVATRSELRRLTDADTDGVAERSDTLLRLETKCEYPHNGLFSCAVDYNGDLLVSMGENLGEPYRLVGSDGKTISGGGEGGNVFRCHSDGSGVEKIATGFWNPVQIQFDAFGRLFAVDNDPDSRPPCRLLHVVDGGDYGFRYRNGRKGLHPFTAWNGELPGTLPMVSGTGEAPSGLLPCESGLFPDDYRGAILTTSWGDHRVEVFRPKPRGASFVAEVQPL
;
A
#
# COMPACT_ATOMS: atom_id res chain seq x y z
N MET A 1 8.52 6.78 14.48
CA MET A 1 7.40 7.57 15.06
C MET A 1 6.12 6.85 14.64
N MET A 2 5.64 5.88 15.43
CA MET A 2 4.54 4.99 15.04
C MET A 2 3.19 5.64 15.31
N HIS A 3 2.48 6.01 14.25
CA HIS A 3 1.03 6.20 14.23
C HIS A 3 0.38 4.84 13.93
N LEU A 4 0.11 4.04 14.96
CA LEU A 4 -0.74 2.85 14.83
C LEU A 4 -2.21 3.28 14.95
N GLY A 5 -2.80 3.67 13.82
CA GLY A 5 -4.25 3.80 13.69
C GLY A 5 -4.84 2.46 13.31
N PHE A 6 -5.61 1.84 14.20
CA PHE A 6 -6.36 0.62 13.93
C PHE A 6 -7.37 0.78 12.78
N PRO A 7 -7.37 -0.12 11.79
CA PRO A 7 -8.50 -0.29 10.88
C PRO A 7 -9.16 -1.68 11.03
N ARG A 8 -10.48 -1.70 11.28
CA ARG A 8 -11.37 -2.89 11.22
C ARG A 8 -11.25 -3.64 9.87
N ALA A 9 -11.33 -4.97 9.95
CA ALA A 9 -11.57 -5.95 8.88
C ALA A 9 -10.43 -6.45 7.99
N ALA A 10 -9.56 -7.34 8.51
CA ALA A 10 -9.45 -8.75 8.06
C ALA A 10 -8.39 -9.53 8.86
N ALA A 11 -8.66 -10.80 9.13
CA ALA A 11 -7.74 -11.69 9.80
C ALA A 11 -6.74 -12.35 8.85
N VAL A 12 -5.46 -12.23 9.21
CA VAL A 12 -4.37 -13.14 8.84
C VAL A 12 -3.43 -13.22 10.05
N ALA A 13 -3.49 -14.36 10.74
CA ALA A 13 -2.60 -14.91 11.76
C ALA A 13 -1.50 -14.00 12.37
N ILE A 14 -1.81 -13.22 13.41
CA ILE A 14 -0.83 -12.90 14.47
C ILE A 14 -1.58 -12.92 15.81
N ALA A 15 -1.25 -13.94 16.62
CA ALA A 15 -1.55 -14.20 18.04
C ALA A 15 -2.01 -15.65 18.21
N ALA A 16 -1.03 -16.56 18.25
CA ALA A 16 -1.04 -17.89 18.87
C ALA A 16 -0.07 -18.78 18.08
N ILE A 17 1.23 -18.68 18.38
CA ILE A 17 2.03 -19.89 18.25
C ILE A 17 1.77 -20.68 19.54
N SER A 18 0.69 -21.47 19.53
CA SER A 18 0.33 -22.45 20.55
C SER A 18 -0.48 -23.53 19.85
N PHE A 19 0.22 -24.43 19.16
CA PHE A 19 -0.40 -25.63 18.59
C PHE A 19 -0.60 -26.64 19.72
N SER A 20 -1.85 -26.96 20.07
CA SER A 20 -2.47 -28.28 19.79
C SER A 20 -3.72 -28.64 20.60
N LEU A 21 -4.74 -29.17 19.92
CA LEU A 21 -5.30 -30.54 20.01
C LEU A 21 -6.71 -30.51 19.37
N CYS A 22 -6.87 -31.08 18.18
CA CYS A 22 -8.13 -31.74 17.84
C CYS A 22 -7.81 -32.99 17.01
N LEU A 23 -8.05 -34.15 17.61
CA LEU A 23 -7.87 -35.46 17.00
C LEU A 23 -8.82 -35.60 15.80
N CYS A 24 -8.31 -36.01 14.64
CA CYS A 24 -9.04 -36.93 13.77
C CYS A 24 -8.05 -37.84 13.03
N CYS A 25 -7.94 -39.08 13.53
CA CYS A 25 -7.34 -40.20 12.82
C CYS A 25 -8.42 -40.98 12.04
N ARG A 26 -7.98 -41.56 10.90
CA ARG A 26 -8.61 -42.58 10.02
C ARG A 26 -9.50 -42.03 8.91
N ALA A 27 -9.19 -42.21 7.62
CA ALA A 27 -8.86 -43.40 6.80
C ALA A 27 -10.09 -43.96 6.06
N SER A 28 -9.90 -44.08 4.74
CA SER A 28 -10.62 -44.89 3.73
C SER A 28 -12.10 -44.61 3.45
N GLY A 29 -12.40 -44.48 2.15
CA GLY A 29 -13.55 -45.16 1.56
C GLY A 29 -14.63 -44.25 0.96
N ASP A 30 -14.66 -44.27 -0.36
CA ASP A 30 -15.83 -44.30 -1.24
C ASP A 30 -16.73 -43.07 -1.43
N ASP A 31 -16.88 -42.78 -2.73
CA ASP A 31 -17.98 -42.18 -3.47
C ASP A 31 -19.26 -41.87 -2.68
N GLU A 32 -19.67 -40.60 -2.70
CA GLU A 32 -21.06 -40.23 -3.02
C GLU A 32 -21.17 -38.73 -3.36
N LYS A 33 -21.66 -38.43 -4.55
CA LYS A 33 -22.15 -37.09 -4.94
C LYS A 33 -23.56 -36.89 -4.37
N PRO A 34 -23.87 -35.75 -3.75
CA PRO A 34 -25.26 -35.29 -3.61
C PRO A 34 -25.43 -33.84 -4.15
N PRO A 35 -26.66 -33.30 -4.27
CA PRO A 35 -27.28 -33.00 -5.55
C PRO A 35 -27.30 -31.50 -5.90
N GLN A 36 -27.46 -31.20 -7.19
CA GLN A 36 -27.90 -29.87 -7.65
C GLN A 36 -29.37 -29.64 -7.26
N ALA A 37 -29.65 -28.54 -6.56
CA ALA A 37 -30.91 -27.83 -6.65
C ALA A 37 -30.74 -26.33 -6.33
N HIS A 38 -31.35 -25.52 -7.18
CA HIS A 38 -31.34 -24.07 -7.28
C HIS A 38 -31.98 -23.36 -6.07
N ASN A 39 -31.46 -22.19 -5.69
CA ASN A 39 -32.16 -20.94 -5.95
C ASN A 39 -31.29 -19.70 -5.67
N ASP A 40 -31.23 -18.87 -6.70
CA ASP A 40 -30.74 -17.49 -6.71
C ASP A 40 -31.51 -16.61 -5.72
N ALA A 41 -30.76 -15.85 -4.92
CA ALA A 41 -31.21 -14.59 -4.33
C ALA A 41 -30.02 -13.61 -4.21
N GLY A 42 -29.65 -13.03 -5.35
CA GLY A 42 -29.24 -11.63 -5.51
C GLY A 42 -28.10 -11.05 -4.68
N LYS A 43 -26.86 -11.21 -5.15
CA LYS A 43 -25.82 -10.16 -5.03
C LYS A 43 -26.08 -9.11 -6.12
N PRO A 44 -26.14 -7.79 -5.85
CA PRO A 44 -26.08 -6.82 -6.93
C PRO A 44 -24.63 -6.74 -7.46
N ALA A 45 -24.47 -7.08 -8.73
CA ALA A 45 -23.20 -7.12 -9.45
C ALA A 45 -22.68 -5.70 -9.79
N ALA A 46 -21.37 -5.60 -10.08
CA ALA A 46 -20.69 -4.42 -10.60
C ALA A 46 -21.34 -3.78 -11.85
N HIS A 47 -22.22 -4.53 -12.53
CA HIS A 47 -22.99 -4.13 -13.70
C HIS A 47 -23.84 -2.86 -13.49
N ALA A 48 -24.26 -2.55 -12.26
CA ALA A 48 -25.17 -1.43 -11.99
C ALA A 48 -24.53 -0.03 -12.07
N LEU A 49 -23.21 0.11 -11.84
CA LEU A 49 -22.57 1.44 -11.79
C LEU A 49 -22.37 2.06 -13.17
N PHE A 50 -21.94 1.24 -14.15
CA PHE A 50 -21.67 1.67 -15.52
C PHE A 50 -22.79 1.26 -16.49
N ALA A 51 -23.95 0.83 -15.96
CA ALA A 51 -25.11 0.50 -16.78
C ALA A 51 -25.63 1.72 -17.54
N ARG A 52 -26.15 1.47 -18.75
CA ARG A 52 -26.65 2.51 -19.66
C ARG A 52 -27.70 3.43 -19.04
N ASP A 53 -28.54 2.90 -18.15
CA ASP A 53 -29.56 3.66 -17.42
C ASP A 53 -28.99 4.56 -16.31
N ASN A 54 -27.76 4.32 -15.84
CA ASN A 54 -27.04 5.20 -14.92
C ASN A 54 -26.18 6.26 -15.63
N LEU A 55 -26.01 6.19 -16.96
CA LEU A 55 -25.15 7.11 -17.71
C LEU A 55 -25.84 8.44 -18.03
N ILE A 56 -25.11 9.53 -17.86
CA ILE A 56 -25.50 10.90 -18.20
C ILE A 56 -24.70 11.37 -19.42
N ALA A 57 -25.38 11.84 -20.47
CA ALA A 57 -24.71 12.55 -21.56
C ALA A 57 -24.26 13.94 -21.09
N TRP A 58 -22.98 14.27 -21.25
CA TRP A 58 -22.39 15.54 -20.80
C TRP A 58 -21.60 16.24 -21.91
N CYS A 59 -21.60 17.57 -21.91
CA CYS A 59 -20.90 18.39 -22.90
C CYS A 59 -21.26 18.08 -24.35
N ILE A 60 -22.55 18.01 -24.63
CA ILE A 60 -23.10 17.66 -25.96
C ILE A 60 -23.96 18.77 -26.58
N VAL A 61 -24.11 19.93 -25.93
CA VAL A 61 -24.94 21.02 -26.47
C VAL A 61 -24.12 21.99 -27.33
N PRO A 62 -23.09 22.67 -26.80
CA PRO A 62 -22.30 23.63 -27.56
C PRO A 62 -21.18 22.98 -28.37
N PHE A 63 -20.82 21.73 -28.05
CA PHE A 63 -19.75 20.97 -28.69
C PHE A 63 -20.27 19.97 -29.74
N ASP A 64 -21.57 19.96 -30.03
CA ASP A 64 -22.11 19.13 -31.11
C ASP A 64 -21.84 19.78 -32.47
N ALA A 65 -20.98 19.16 -33.29
CA ALA A 65 -20.68 19.62 -34.64
C ALA A 65 -21.93 19.79 -35.51
N MET A 66 -22.97 18.99 -35.26
CA MET A 66 -24.23 19.02 -35.99
C MET A 66 -25.15 20.16 -35.53
N LYS A 67 -24.84 20.80 -34.40
CA LYS A 67 -25.63 21.89 -33.80
C LYS A 67 -27.11 21.54 -33.65
N ARG A 68 -27.40 20.31 -33.21
CA ARG A 68 -28.78 19.80 -33.09
C ARG A 68 -29.63 20.72 -32.21
N GLY A 69 -30.86 20.97 -32.65
CA GLY A 69 -31.87 21.68 -31.85
C GLY A 69 -32.45 20.80 -30.74
N PRO A 70 -33.36 21.36 -29.91
CA PRO A 70 -34.01 20.64 -28.82
C PRO A 70 -34.60 19.26 -29.17
N GLU A 71 -35.43 19.19 -30.20
CA GLU A 71 -36.08 17.94 -30.61
C GLU A 71 -35.07 16.92 -31.13
N GLU A 72 -34.14 17.36 -31.97
CA GLU A 72 -33.13 16.50 -32.60
C GLU A 72 -32.19 15.88 -31.56
N ARG A 73 -31.85 16.63 -30.51
CA ARG A 73 -30.99 16.16 -29.41
C ARG A 73 -31.72 15.14 -28.54
N ALA A 74 -32.97 15.44 -28.17
CA ALA A 74 -33.78 14.52 -27.37
C ALA A 74 -34.00 13.19 -28.13
N ALA A 75 -34.33 13.25 -29.42
CA ALA A 75 -34.47 12.08 -30.29
C ALA A 75 -33.15 11.32 -30.49
N MET A 76 -32.01 12.02 -30.58
CA MET A 76 -30.69 11.40 -30.63
C MET A 76 -30.39 10.60 -29.36
N LEU A 77 -30.61 11.18 -28.18
CA LEU A 77 -30.38 10.52 -26.89
C LEU A 77 -31.27 9.28 -26.72
N GLU A 78 -32.55 9.39 -27.08
CA GLU A 78 -33.47 8.25 -27.10
C GLU A 78 -32.95 7.12 -28.01
N ARG A 79 -32.53 7.46 -29.24
CA ARG A 79 -32.05 6.50 -30.24
C ARG A 79 -30.81 5.74 -29.80
N ILE A 80 -29.86 6.40 -29.13
CA ILE A 80 -28.65 5.74 -28.61
C ILE A 80 -28.86 5.11 -27.22
N GLY A 81 -30.06 5.26 -26.65
CA GLY A 81 -30.45 4.62 -25.39
C GLY A 81 -29.90 5.30 -24.12
N VAL A 82 -29.49 6.57 -24.20
CA VAL A 82 -29.04 7.36 -23.03
C VAL A 82 -30.21 8.24 -22.58
N LYS A 83 -30.72 8.00 -21.36
CA LYS A 83 -31.96 8.63 -20.87
C LYS A 83 -31.74 9.82 -19.93
N ARG A 84 -30.49 10.26 -19.77
CA ARG A 84 -30.10 11.26 -18.78
C ARG A 84 -29.17 12.29 -19.41
N LEU A 85 -29.37 13.56 -19.10
CA LEU A 85 -28.65 14.69 -19.69
C LEU A 85 -28.12 15.62 -18.60
N ALA A 86 -26.86 16.00 -18.74
CA ALA A 86 -26.27 17.17 -18.11
C ALA A 86 -26.09 18.25 -19.21
N TYR A 87 -26.69 19.42 -19.00
CA TYR A 87 -26.83 20.43 -20.05
C TYR A 87 -25.79 21.54 -19.90
N ASP A 88 -24.91 21.70 -20.88
CA ASP A 88 -23.91 22.77 -20.90
C ASP A 88 -24.34 23.94 -21.80
N TYR A 89 -24.97 24.94 -21.19
CA TYR A 89 -25.54 26.04 -21.95
C TYR A 89 -24.50 27.08 -22.46
N ARG A 90 -24.97 27.89 -23.40
CA ARG A 90 -24.41 29.18 -23.82
C ARG A 90 -25.57 30.18 -23.86
N ALA A 91 -25.29 31.47 -23.87
CA ALA A 91 -26.33 32.50 -23.81
C ALA A 91 -27.43 32.31 -24.88
N GLU A 92 -27.07 31.86 -26.08
CA GLU A 92 -28.02 31.56 -27.17
C GLU A 92 -29.01 30.41 -26.88
N HIS A 93 -28.72 29.54 -25.91
CA HIS A 93 -29.56 28.40 -25.55
C HIS A 93 -30.64 28.74 -24.50
N VAL A 94 -30.50 29.85 -23.77
CA VAL A 94 -31.47 30.24 -22.73
C VAL A 94 -32.86 30.52 -23.33
N PRO A 95 -33.01 31.24 -24.46
CA PRO A 95 -34.32 31.50 -25.07
C PRO A 95 -35.07 30.25 -25.53
N THR A 96 -34.37 29.15 -25.82
CA THR A 96 -34.97 27.89 -26.30
C THR A 96 -35.14 26.85 -25.19
N PHE A 97 -34.83 27.20 -23.93
CA PHE A 97 -34.80 26.25 -22.82
C PHE A 97 -36.18 25.63 -22.53
N ASP A 98 -37.27 26.40 -22.62
CA ASP A 98 -38.64 25.85 -22.50
C ASP A 98 -38.90 24.76 -23.56
N ALA A 99 -38.46 24.97 -24.80
CA ALA A 99 -38.61 23.99 -25.88
C ALA A 99 -37.76 22.73 -25.64
N GLU A 100 -36.57 22.88 -25.04
CA GLU A 100 -35.73 21.77 -24.59
C GLU A 100 -36.42 20.93 -23.52
N MET A 101 -37.01 21.53 -22.49
CA MET A 101 -37.72 20.78 -21.44
C MET A 101 -38.90 19.98 -21.99
N GLU A 102 -39.67 20.57 -22.90
CA GLU A 102 -40.77 19.87 -23.56
C GLU A 102 -40.28 18.72 -24.46
N ALA A 103 -39.16 18.89 -25.17
CA ALA A 103 -38.56 17.82 -25.97
C ALA A 103 -38.02 16.67 -25.11
N LEU A 104 -37.25 16.97 -24.07
CA LEU A 104 -36.74 15.96 -23.15
C LEU A 104 -37.89 15.16 -22.52
N LYS A 105 -38.97 15.83 -22.11
CA LYS A 105 -40.16 15.18 -21.55
C LYS A 105 -40.84 14.23 -22.56
N ARG A 106 -41.01 14.66 -23.82
CA ARG A 106 -41.60 13.82 -24.88
C ARG A 106 -40.80 12.54 -25.13
N HIS A 107 -39.47 12.64 -25.12
CA HIS A 107 -38.56 11.53 -25.38
C HIS A 107 -38.15 10.74 -24.13
N GLY A 108 -38.72 11.07 -22.96
CA GLY A 108 -38.41 10.39 -21.70
C GLY A 108 -36.97 10.56 -21.23
N ILE A 109 -36.36 11.70 -21.54
CA ILE A 109 -35.01 12.07 -21.11
C ILE A 109 -35.09 12.93 -19.83
N ARG A 110 -34.33 12.54 -18.81
CA ARG A 110 -34.21 13.28 -17.55
C ARG A 110 -33.08 14.30 -17.62
N LEU A 111 -33.34 15.54 -17.18
CA LEU A 111 -32.29 16.54 -16.94
C LEU A 111 -31.70 16.35 -15.53
N ASP A 112 -30.54 15.71 -15.41
CA ASP A 112 -29.87 15.46 -14.14
C ASP A 112 -28.94 16.60 -13.70
N ALA A 113 -28.44 17.39 -14.64
CA ALA A 113 -27.65 18.56 -14.30
C ALA A 113 -27.71 19.69 -15.33
N TRP A 114 -27.31 20.88 -14.89
CA TRP A 114 -27.18 22.09 -15.68
C TRP A 114 -25.86 22.80 -15.34
N TRP A 115 -25.03 23.10 -16.34
CA TRP A 115 -23.86 23.97 -16.19
C TRP A 115 -24.31 25.38 -15.85
N PHE A 116 -24.14 25.80 -14.60
CA PHE A 116 -24.82 26.98 -14.09
C PHE A 116 -23.91 28.22 -14.11
N PRO A 117 -24.45 29.44 -14.33
CA PRO A 117 -23.71 30.68 -14.12
C PRO A 117 -22.98 30.69 -12.77
N THR A 118 -21.78 31.26 -12.73
CA THR A 118 -20.96 31.29 -11.50
C THR A 118 -21.50 32.25 -10.44
N THR A 119 -22.52 33.06 -10.77
CA THR A 119 -23.20 33.99 -9.85
C THR A 119 -24.69 34.03 -10.18
N LEU A 120 -25.50 34.49 -9.23
CA LEU A 120 -26.96 34.62 -9.42
C LEU A 120 -27.31 35.88 -10.26
N ASN A 121 -26.81 35.92 -11.49
CA ASN A 121 -27.07 36.97 -12.47
C ASN A 121 -28.45 36.79 -13.14
N ASP A 122 -28.78 37.61 -14.14
CA ASP A 122 -30.11 37.56 -14.77
C ASP A 122 -30.33 36.29 -15.61
N GLU A 123 -29.29 35.76 -16.25
CA GLU A 123 -29.36 34.44 -16.91
C GLU A 123 -29.66 33.33 -15.89
N ALA A 124 -28.99 33.34 -14.74
CA ALA A 124 -29.20 32.38 -13.65
C ALA A 124 -30.66 32.39 -13.17
N LYS A 125 -31.26 33.57 -13.02
CA LYS A 125 -32.67 33.71 -12.62
C LYS A 125 -33.62 33.17 -13.69
N GLN A 126 -33.35 33.45 -14.97
CA GLN A 126 -34.16 32.92 -16.08
C GLN A 126 -34.10 31.39 -16.13
N ILE A 127 -32.92 30.80 -15.95
CA ILE A 127 -32.75 29.34 -15.89
C ILE A 127 -33.56 28.75 -14.73
N LEU A 128 -33.46 29.34 -13.53
CA LEU A 128 -34.22 28.89 -12.36
C LEU A 128 -35.74 29.04 -12.56
N ASP A 129 -36.19 30.11 -13.23
CA ASP A 129 -37.60 30.31 -13.53
C ASP A 129 -38.14 29.24 -14.49
N VAL A 130 -37.38 28.84 -15.51
CA VAL A 130 -37.76 27.74 -16.41
C VAL A 130 -37.79 26.41 -15.65
N LEU A 131 -36.73 26.09 -14.89
CA LEU A 131 -36.69 24.85 -14.07
C LEU A 131 -37.90 24.77 -13.13
N LYS A 132 -38.24 25.88 -12.47
CA LYS A 132 -39.41 25.98 -11.60
C LYS A 132 -40.72 25.76 -12.35
N ARG A 133 -40.89 26.39 -13.52
CA ARG A 133 -42.14 26.33 -14.30
C ARG A 133 -42.40 24.93 -14.87
N HIS A 134 -41.33 24.19 -15.16
CA HIS A 134 -41.35 22.81 -15.65
C HIS A 134 -41.25 21.77 -14.53
N GLU A 135 -41.17 22.20 -13.26
CA GLU A 135 -41.08 21.34 -12.08
C GLU A 135 -39.89 20.35 -12.15
N ILE A 136 -38.73 20.83 -12.62
CA ILE A 136 -37.53 20.02 -12.80
C ILE A 136 -36.61 20.12 -11.58
N GLU A 137 -36.40 19.00 -10.90
CA GLU A 137 -35.38 18.83 -9.86
C GLU A 137 -34.06 18.36 -10.49
N THR A 138 -33.02 19.19 -10.41
CA THR A 138 -31.73 18.93 -11.07
C THR A 138 -30.53 19.45 -10.26
N GLN A 139 -29.32 19.13 -10.69
CA GLN A 139 -28.08 19.66 -10.12
C GLN A 139 -27.59 20.89 -10.88
N LEU A 140 -27.26 21.97 -10.18
CA LEU A 140 -26.64 23.17 -10.75
C LEU A 140 -25.12 23.09 -10.57
N TRP A 141 -24.40 22.87 -11.66
CA TRP A 141 -22.95 22.70 -11.63
C TRP A 141 -22.26 24.06 -11.71
N VAL A 142 -21.59 24.45 -10.62
CA VAL A 142 -20.99 25.78 -10.47
C VAL A 142 -19.47 25.66 -10.43
N THR A 143 -18.80 26.44 -11.27
CA THR A 143 -17.34 26.54 -11.27
C THR A 143 -16.83 27.75 -10.48
N GLY A 144 -15.51 27.78 -10.32
CA GLY A 144 -14.75 28.90 -9.78
C GLY A 144 -13.36 28.93 -10.41
N GLY A 145 -12.43 29.64 -9.77
CA GLY A 145 -11.06 29.75 -10.27
C GLY A 145 -10.07 30.17 -9.18
N GLY A 146 -9.03 30.91 -9.58
CA GLY A 146 -8.00 31.43 -8.70
C GLY A 146 -6.70 30.63 -8.71
N GLY A 147 -5.57 31.28 -8.43
CA GLY A 147 -4.25 30.65 -8.32
C GLY A 147 -4.01 30.03 -6.94
N PRO A 148 -2.92 29.28 -6.72
CA PRO A 148 -2.60 28.69 -5.41
C PRO A 148 -2.61 29.74 -4.29
N SER A 149 -3.09 29.37 -3.09
CA SER A 149 -3.01 30.24 -1.91
C SER A 149 -1.58 30.26 -1.38
N ALA A 150 -1.06 31.44 -1.06
CA ALA A 150 0.31 31.61 -0.57
C ALA A 150 0.47 31.24 0.91
N ASN A 151 -0.60 31.34 1.71
CA ASN A 151 -0.58 31.05 3.14
C ASN A 151 -1.97 30.67 3.67
N ALA A 152 -2.01 30.23 4.93
CA ALA A 152 -3.22 29.76 5.59
C ALA A 152 -4.31 30.83 5.75
N ASP A 153 -3.94 32.11 5.86
CA ASP A 153 -4.91 33.20 6.04
C ASP A 153 -5.63 33.50 4.73
N GLU A 154 -4.87 33.56 3.64
CA GLU A 154 -5.42 33.67 2.29
C GLU A 154 -6.33 32.49 1.95
N GLN A 155 -5.92 31.27 2.32
CA GLN A 155 -6.76 30.07 2.16
C GLN A 155 -8.11 30.22 2.88
N ARG A 156 -8.10 30.63 4.17
CA ARG A 156 -9.34 30.82 4.95
C ARG A 156 -10.22 31.92 4.36
N GLN A 157 -9.62 33.03 3.93
CA GLN A 157 -10.35 34.14 3.31
C GLN A 157 -10.98 33.71 1.98
N ARG A 158 -10.24 32.97 1.16
CA ARG A 158 -10.73 32.53 -0.15
C ARG A 158 -11.87 31.53 -0.04
N VAL A 159 -11.76 30.55 0.87
CA VAL A 159 -12.87 29.64 1.20
C VAL A 159 -14.11 30.43 1.62
N ALA A 160 -13.95 31.45 2.47
CA ALA A 160 -15.07 32.28 2.91
C ALA A 160 -15.71 33.09 1.76
N THR A 161 -14.90 33.67 0.87
CA THR A 161 -15.37 34.40 -0.32
C THR A 161 -16.15 33.50 -1.27
N GLU A 162 -15.63 32.31 -1.55
CA GLU A 162 -16.28 31.37 -2.48
C GLU A 162 -17.57 30.79 -1.87
N ALA A 163 -17.57 30.48 -0.57
CA ALA A 163 -18.80 30.12 0.13
C ALA A 163 -19.84 31.25 0.08
N ALA A 164 -19.44 32.51 0.27
CA ALA A 164 -20.36 33.65 0.15
C ALA A 164 -20.92 33.83 -1.27
N ARG A 165 -20.12 33.54 -2.30
CA ARG A 165 -20.54 33.57 -3.71
C ARG A 165 -21.54 32.47 -4.06
N ILE A 166 -21.34 31.27 -3.53
CA ILE A 166 -22.18 30.09 -3.84
C ILE A 166 -23.49 30.11 -3.05
N ARG A 167 -23.50 30.66 -1.83
CA ARG A 167 -24.68 30.65 -0.93
C ARG A 167 -25.97 31.14 -1.60
N PRO A 168 -26.02 32.30 -2.30
CA PRO A 168 -27.25 32.76 -2.96
C PRO A 168 -27.78 31.79 -4.01
N ILE A 169 -26.88 31.08 -4.72
CA ILE A 169 -27.25 30.07 -5.72
C ILE A 169 -27.85 28.86 -5.01
N ALA A 170 -27.19 28.36 -3.96
CA ALA A 170 -27.67 27.20 -3.19
C ALA A 170 -29.02 27.45 -2.52
N GLU A 171 -29.24 28.64 -1.96
CA GLU A 171 -30.53 29.04 -1.37
C GLU A 171 -31.64 29.20 -2.41
N ALA A 172 -31.31 29.69 -3.62
CA ALA A 172 -32.28 29.78 -4.71
C ALA A 172 -32.64 28.40 -5.26
N ALA A 173 -31.65 27.51 -5.42
CA ALA A 173 -31.84 26.13 -5.86
C ALA A 173 -32.72 25.34 -4.88
N ALA A 174 -32.47 25.47 -3.58
CA ALA A 174 -33.24 24.79 -2.54
C ALA A 174 -34.74 25.11 -2.59
N LYS A 175 -35.12 26.34 -2.96
CA LYS A 175 -36.53 26.77 -3.06
C LYS A 175 -37.32 26.05 -4.16
N ILE A 176 -36.64 25.40 -5.09
CA ILE A 176 -37.23 24.69 -6.23
C ILE A 176 -36.81 23.21 -6.25
N GLY A 177 -36.32 22.67 -5.13
CA GLY A 177 -35.90 21.25 -5.03
C GLY A 177 -34.58 20.91 -5.72
N CYS A 178 -33.86 21.90 -6.25
CA CYS A 178 -32.58 21.68 -6.92
C CYS A 178 -31.39 21.65 -5.95
N GLN A 179 -30.33 20.99 -6.40
CA GLN A 179 -29.05 20.91 -5.70
C GLN A 179 -27.99 21.76 -6.41
N VAL A 180 -26.90 22.08 -5.72
CA VAL A 180 -25.69 22.67 -6.30
C VAL A 180 -24.57 21.66 -6.21
N ALA A 181 -23.77 21.51 -7.27
CA ALA A 181 -22.55 20.71 -7.24
C ALA A 181 -21.35 21.56 -7.68
N LEU A 182 -20.28 21.54 -6.88
CA LEU A 182 -19.04 22.26 -7.19
C LEU A 182 -18.28 21.49 -8.27
N TYR A 183 -17.97 22.15 -9.39
CA TYR A 183 -17.35 21.53 -10.55
C TYR A 183 -15.84 21.83 -10.59
N ASN A 184 -15.02 20.78 -10.69
CA ASN A 184 -13.55 20.84 -10.63
C ASN A 184 -12.87 21.35 -11.92
N HIS A 185 -13.15 22.58 -12.36
CA HIS A 185 -12.60 23.14 -13.62
C HIS A 185 -11.16 23.68 -13.52
N GLY A 186 -10.28 22.97 -12.80
CA GLY A 186 -8.89 23.35 -12.56
C GLY A 186 -8.68 24.57 -11.66
N GLY A 187 -7.42 24.99 -11.51
CA GLY A 187 -7.02 26.07 -10.60
C GLY A 187 -7.33 25.75 -9.13
N TRP A 188 -7.27 26.76 -8.26
CA TRP A 188 -7.50 26.59 -6.83
C TRP A 188 -8.88 26.00 -6.52
N PHE A 189 -9.94 26.48 -7.17
CA PHE A 189 -11.29 25.95 -6.97
C PHE A 189 -11.45 24.51 -7.47
N GLY A 190 -10.63 24.10 -8.44
CA GLY A 190 -10.65 22.76 -9.01
C GLY A 190 -10.11 21.68 -8.09
N GLU A 191 -9.34 22.05 -7.07
CA GLU A 191 -8.81 21.10 -6.09
C GLU A 191 -9.94 20.58 -5.17
N PRO A 192 -10.17 19.27 -5.09
CA PRO A 192 -11.26 18.71 -4.28
C PRO A 192 -11.20 19.08 -2.79
N GLU A 193 -10.01 19.19 -2.21
CA GLU A 193 -9.84 19.63 -0.83
C GLU A 193 -10.39 21.05 -0.59
N ASN A 194 -10.24 21.94 -1.58
CA ASN A 194 -10.77 23.30 -1.49
C ASN A 194 -12.29 23.31 -1.63
N GLN A 195 -12.84 22.48 -2.51
CA GLN A 195 -14.29 22.31 -2.64
C GLN A 195 -14.92 21.76 -1.36
N LEU A 196 -14.27 20.79 -0.72
CA LEU A 196 -14.70 20.27 0.59
C LEU A 196 -14.68 21.35 1.67
N ALA A 197 -13.64 22.18 1.73
CA ALA A 197 -13.57 23.31 2.66
C ALA A 197 -14.68 24.35 2.40
N ILE A 198 -15.04 24.58 1.14
CA ILE A 198 -16.17 25.45 0.76
C ILE A 198 -17.50 24.84 1.24
N ILE A 199 -17.71 23.55 1.04
CA ILE A 199 -18.93 22.84 1.49
C ILE A 199 -19.06 22.91 3.00
N GLU A 200 -17.97 22.63 3.74
CA GLU A 200 -17.93 22.76 5.20
C GLU A 200 -18.24 24.19 5.65
N LYS A 201 -17.73 25.20 4.95
CA LYS A 201 -17.99 26.61 5.26
C LYS A 201 -19.42 27.06 4.93
N LEU A 202 -20.01 26.49 3.89
CA LEU A 202 -21.39 26.76 3.48
C LEU A 202 -22.39 26.20 4.49
N ASP A 203 -22.15 24.98 4.95
CA ASP A 203 -23.02 24.23 5.86
C ASP A 203 -24.47 24.16 5.33
N LEU A 204 -24.61 23.81 4.05
CA LEU A 204 -25.89 23.66 3.36
C LEU A 204 -26.04 22.23 2.82
N PRO A 205 -27.16 21.54 3.11
CA PRO A 205 -27.31 20.12 2.77
C PRO A 205 -27.52 19.85 1.27
N ASN A 206 -27.83 20.88 0.47
CA ASN A 206 -28.06 20.77 -0.97
C ASN A 206 -26.82 21.14 -1.80
N VAL A 207 -25.61 21.12 -1.21
CA VAL A 207 -24.35 21.42 -1.91
C VAL A 207 -23.42 20.20 -1.88
N GLY A 208 -23.01 19.74 -3.05
CA GLY A 208 -22.10 18.62 -3.25
C GLY A 208 -20.99 18.91 -4.25
N ILE A 209 -20.39 17.88 -4.83
CA ILE A 209 -19.30 17.92 -5.79
C ILE A 209 -19.69 17.17 -7.05
N VAL A 210 -19.34 17.69 -8.22
CA VAL A 210 -19.27 16.93 -9.46
C VAL A 210 -17.81 16.85 -9.90
N TYR A 211 -17.32 15.64 -10.08
CA TYR A 211 -15.92 15.40 -10.41
C TYR A 211 -15.74 14.99 -11.87
N ASN A 212 -14.82 15.64 -12.57
CA ASN A 212 -14.59 15.51 -14.00
C ASN A 212 -13.16 15.07 -14.27
N LEU A 213 -12.98 13.89 -14.87
CA LEU A 213 -11.67 13.32 -15.12
C LEU A 213 -10.79 14.18 -16.03
N HIS A 214 -11.34 14.75 -17.11
CA HIS A 214 -10.59 15.61 -18.04
C HIS A 214 -10.01 16.90 -17.43
N HIS A 215 -10.45 17.30 -16.23
CA HIS A 215 -9.83 18.39 -15.47
C HIS A 215 -8.92 17.92 -14.34
N GLY A 216 -8.91 16.62 -14.05
CA GLY A 216 -8.13 15.99 -12.99
C GLY A 216 -6.92 15.19 -13.49
N HIS A 217 -6.29 15.58 -14.59
CA HIS A 217 -5.06 14.91 -15.09
C HIS A 217 -3.96 14.87 -14.03
N ASP A 218 -3.76 15.98 -13.32
CA ASP A 218 -2.80 16.07 -12.21
C ASP A 218 -3.29 15.37 -10.92
N HIS A 219 -4.55 14.93 -10.88
CA HIS A 219 -5.14 14.24 -9.75
C HIS A 219 -5.08 12.71 -9.86
N ILE A 220 -4.69 12.15 -11.01
CA ILE A 220 -4.76 10.71 -11.31
C ILE A 220 -4.14 9.86 -10.20
N GLU A 221 -2.93 10.20 -9.76
CA GLU A 221 -2.20 9.44 -8.73
C GLU A 221 -2.85 9.54 -7.34
N ARG A 222 -3.56 10.65 -7.07
CA ARG A 222 -4.25 10.90 -5.79
C ARG A 222 -5.74 10.54 -5.84
N LEU A 223 -6.27 10.13 -6.99
CA LEU A 223 -7.69 9.92 -7.21
C LEU A 223 -8.35 8.96 -6.19
N PRO A 224 -7.74 7.82 -5.79
CA PRO A 224 -8.31 6.96 -4.75
C PRO A 224 -8.54 7.69 -3.42
N GLU A 225 -7.56 8.50 -2.98
CA GLU A 225 -7.67 9.29 -1.75
C GLU A 225 -8.73 10.38 -1.90
N LEU A 226 -8.73 11.09 -3.03
CA LEU A 226 -9.69 12.15 -3.31
C LEU A 226 -11.12 11.61 -3.35
N LEU A 227 -11.36 10.46 -4.01
CA LEU A 227 -12.67 9.81 -4.03
C LEU A 227 -13.13 9.45 -2.62
N ARG A 228 -12.25 8.92 -1.76
CA ARG A 228 -12.60 8.62 -0.37
C ARG A 228 -13.07 9.85 0.40
N LYS A 229 -12.43 11.01 0.19
CA LYS A 229 -12.80 12.29 0.83
C LYS A 229 -14.08 12.88 0.22
N MET A 230 -14.20 12.85 -1.11
CA MET A 230 -15.32 13.44 -1.84
C MET A 230 -16.60 12.60 -1.74
N ARG A 231 -16.52 11.28 -1.61
CA ARG A 231 -17.68 10.36 -1.71
C ARG A 231 -18.91 10.80 -0.91
N PRO A 232 -18.82 11.27 0.35
CA PRO A 232 -19.99 11.73 1.11
C PRO A 232 -20.70 12.94 0.47
N HIS A 233 -20.01 13.69 -0.37
CA HIS A 233 -20.49 14.90 -1.04
C HIS A 233 -20.56 14.75 -2.56
N LEU A 234 -20.22 13.58 -3.14
CA LEU A 234 -20.09 13.41 -4.57
C LEU A 234 -21.44 13.13 -5.23
N SER A 235 -21.93 14.09 -6.01
CA SER A 235 -23.24 14.05 -6.68
C SER A 235 -23.21 13.40 -8.06
N ALA A 236 -22.08 13.49 -8.78
CA ALA A 236 -21.86 12.89 -10.10
C ALA A 236 -20.34 12.74 -10.39
N LEU A 237 -19.98 11.79 -11.24
CA LEU A 237 -18.61 11.64 -11.75
C LEU A 237 -18.60 11.49 -13.27
N ASN A 238 -17.91 12.37 -13.98
CA ASN A 238 -17.86 12.42 -15.43
C ASN A 238 -16.56 11.81 -15.98
N LEU A 239 -16.73 10.90 -16.93
CA LEU A 239 -15.69 10.08 -17.54
C LEU A 239 -15.31 10.55 -18.94
N ASN A 240 -14.05 10.31 -19.29
CA ASN A 240 -13.49 10.30 -20.63
C ASN A 240 -12.28 9.37 -20.62
N GLY A 241 -11.76 9.02 -21.78
CA GLY A 241 -10.48 8.32 -21.88
C GLY A 241 -9.32 9.22 -21.42
N MET A 242 -8.43 8.66 -20.61
CA MET A 242 -7.35 9.33 -19.91
C MET A 242 -6.00 8.67 -20.22
N SER A 243 -5.01 9.51 -20.52
CA SER A 243 -3.61 9.12 -20.70
C SER A 243 -2.72 9.90 -19.74
N ARG A 244 -1.57 9.34 -19.38
CA ARG A 244 -0.58 10.02 -18.53
C ARG A 244 -0.05 11.26 -19.26
N GLY A 245 -0.17 12.42 -18.62
CA GLY A 245 0.21 13.71 -19.21
C GLY A 245 -0.63 14.11 -20.43
N GLY A 246 -1.84 13.55 -20.57
CA GLY A 246 -2.69 13.82 -21.74
C GLY A 246 -3.04 15.30 -21.91
N ASP A 247 -3.16 16.04 -20.81
CA ASP A 247 -3.33 17.48 -20.80
C ASP A 247 -2.17 18.27 -21.45
N ARG A 248 -0.95 17.75 -21.37
CA ARG A 248 0.27 18.37 -21.93
C ARG A 248 0.53 18.01 -23.39
N ASP A 249 0.11 16.81 -23.80
CA ASP A 249 0.43 16.24 -25.13
C ASP A 249 -0.77 16.27 -26.10
N GLY A 250 -1.80 17.07 -25.81
CA GLY A 250 -2.98 17.22 -26.67
C GLY A 250 -3.98 16.05 -26.62
N ARG A 251 -3.79 15.10 -25.69
CA ARG A 251 -4.64 13.92 -25.45
C ARG A 251 -5.53 14.10 -24.20
N LYS A 252 -5.98 15.33 -23.95
CA LYS A 252 -6.71 15.70 -22.73
C LYS A 252 -8.04 14.97 -22.58
N ILE A 253 -8.71 14.70 -23.70
CA ILE A 253 -10.03 14.07 -23.76
C ILE A 253 -10.01 13.03 -24.89
N LEU A 254 -9.91 11.77 -24.53
CA LEU A 254 -10.00 10.64 -25.46
C LEU A 254 -11.40 9.99 -25.35
N PRO A 255 -11.87 9.24 -26.36
CA PRO A 255 -12.97 8.32 -26.13
C PRO A 255 -12.55 7.25 -25.11
N LEU A 256 -13.50 6.78 -24.30
CA LEU A 256 -13.26 5.68 -23.38
C LEU A 256 -12.72 4.46 -24.14
N GLY A 257 -11.73 3.78 -23.57
CA GLY A 257 -11.06 2.62 -24.16
C GLY A 257 -9.89 2.98 -25.08
N ALA A 258 -9.63 4.27 -25.32
CA ALA A 258 -8.44 4.74 -26.05
C ALA A 258 -7.33 5.26 -25.13
N GLY A 259 -7.63 5.57 -23.86
CA GLY A 259 -6.63 5.99 -22.88
C GLY A 259 -5.97 4.80 -22.19
N GLU A 260 -4.64 4.84 -22.02
CA GLU A 260 -3.94 3.73 -21.35
C GLU A 260 -4.29 3.57 -19.86
N LEU A 261 -4.94 4.57 -19.24
CA LEU A 261 -5.30 4.54 -17.82
C LEU A 261 -6.76 4.14 -17.56
N ASP A 262 -7.57 3.99 -18.61
CA ASP A 262 -9.05 3.89 -18.48
C ASP A 262 -9.50 2.71 -17.62
N LEU A 263 -8.93 1.53 -17.87
CA LEU A 263 -9.27 0.31 -17.12
C LEU A 263 -8.91 0.44 -15.64
N ALA A 264 -7.75 1.03 -15.34
CA ALA A 264 -7.29 1.24 -13.98
C ALA A 264 -8.18 2.26 -13.25
N LEU A 265 -8.53 3.37 -13.90
CA LEU A 265 -9.38 4.42 -13.32
C LEU A 265 -10.81 3.93 -13.08
N LEU A 266 -11.40 3.17 -13.99
CA LEU A 266 -12.73 2.58 -13.76
C LEU A 266 -12.72 1.60 -12.59
N ARG A 267 -11.64 0.84 -12.40
CA ARG A 267 -11.47 -0.04 -11.25
C ARG A 267 -11.42 0.76 -9.95
N VAL A 268 -10.62 1.84 -9.91
CA VAL A 268 -10.56 2.76 -8.76
C VAL A 268 -11.94 3.32 -8.42
N ILE A 269 -12.71 3.77 -9.43
CA ILE A 269 -14.05 4.32 -9.23
C ILE A 269 -15.00 3.26 -8.69
N ARG A 270 -15.02 2.05 -9.27
CA ARG A 270 -15.85 0.92 -8.81
C ARG A 270 -15.55 0.54 -7.36
N ASP A 271 -14.27 0.42 -7.04
CA ASP A 271 -13.77 -0.09 -5.77
C ASP A 271 -13.86 0.96 -4.65
N SER A 272 -13.97 2.25 -4.99
CA SER A 272 -14.24 3.34 -4.03
C SER A 272 -15.58 3.22 -3.27
N GLY A 273 -16.48 2.35 -3.77
CA GLY A 273 -17.84 2.22 -3.27
C GLY A 273 -18.79 3.32 -3.76
N TYR A 274 -18.36 4.20 -4.68
CA TYR A 274 -19.25 5.16 -5.33
C TYR A 274 -20.33 4.42 -6.14
N ARG A 275 -21.58 4.88 -6.01
CA ARG A 275 -22.76 4.29 -6.67
C ARG A 275 -23.65 5.34 -7.34
N GLY A 276 -23.18 6.58 -7.41
CA GLY A 276 -23.93 7.68 -8.01
C GLY A 276 -23.86 7.71 -9.55
N PRO A 277 -24.45 8.75 -10.15
CA PRO A 277 -24.48 8.94 -11.59
C PRO A 277 -23.10 9.06 -12.25
N ILE A 278 -22.98 8.50 -13.46
CA ILE A 278 -21.76 8.53 -14.26
C ILE A 278 -22.00 9.32 -15.54
N GLY A 279 -21.20 10.36 -15.80
CA GLY A 279 -21.24 11.09 -17.05
C GLY A 279 -20.32 10.50 -18.12
N ILE A 280 -20.73 10.53 -19.38
CA ILE A 280 -19.88 10.32 -20.56
C ILE A 280 -19.97 11.55 -21.45
N LEU A 281 -18.85 12.01 -22.01
CA LEU A 281 -18.78 13.35 -22.60
C LEU A 281 -18.22 13.43 -24.02
N ASN A 282 -18.64 14.47 -24.75
CA ASN A 282 -18.10 14.81 -26.06
C ASN A 282 -16.95 15.83 -25.96
N HIS A 283 -17.22 17.06 -25.50
CA HIS A 283 -16.25 18.17 -25.29
C HIS A 283 -15.08 18.23 -26.31
N THR A 284 -15.33 18.02 -27.59
CA THR A 284 -14.27 17.94 -28.62
C THR A 284 -14.74 18.38 -30.02
N ASP A 285 -15.86 19.11 -30.11
CA ASP A 285 -16.41 19.65 -31.37
C ASP A 285 -16.67 18.61 -32.48
N HIS A 286 -16.77 17.32 -32.13
CA HIS A 286 -17.24 16.27 -33.05
C HIS A 286 -18.76 16.14 -33.00
N ASP A 287 -19.32 15.36 -33.93
CA ASP A 287 -20.72 14.92 -33.83
C ASP A 287 -20.93 14.24 -32.46
N ALA A 288 -21.79 14.84 -31.64
CA ALA A 288 -22.02 14.39 -30.27
C ALA A 288 -22.56 12.95 -30.21
N GLU A 289 -23.40 12.56 -31.19
CA GLU A 289 -23.91 11.20 -31.27
C GLU A 289 -22.77 10.20 -31.48
N ALA A 290 -21.91 10.47 -32.46
CA ALA A 290 -20.80 9.61 -32.79
C ALA A 290 -19.82 9.48 -31.62
N ARG A 291 -19.52 10.57 -30.90
CA ARG A 291 -18.64 10.51 -29.73
C ARG A 291 -19.30 9.81 -28.53
N LEU A 292 -20.60 9.99 -28.30
CA LEU A 292 -21.29 9.23 -27.25
C LEU A 292 -21.28 7.73 -27.57
N LEU A 293 -21.50 7.34 -28.82
CA LEU A 293 -21.39 5.95 -29.27
C LEU A 293 -19.97 5.40 -29.09
N ASP A 294 -18.93 6.19 -29.40
CA ASP A 294 -17.54 5.79 -29.16
C ASP A 294 -17.26 5.53 -27.67
N ASN A 295 -17.77 6.40 -26.79
CA ASN A 295 -17.67 6.20 -25.34
C ASN A 295 -18.46 4.98 -24.85
N LEU A 296 -19.63 4.69 -25.43
CA LEU A 296 -20.43 3.50 -25.10
C LEU A 296 -19.71 2.21 -25.51
N ASP A 297 -19.20 2.16 -26.76
CA ASP A 297 -18.45 1.01 -27.26
C ASP A 297 -17.16 0.79 -26.44
N GLY A 298 -16.47 1.88 -26.10
CA GLY A 298 -15.32 1.91 -25.20
C GLY A 298 -15.60 1.41 -23.79
N LEU A 299 -16.69 1.89 -23.19
CA LEU A 299 -17.10 1.49 -21.84
C LEU A 299 -17.53 0.03 -21.80
N ASP A 300 -18.29 -0.45 -22.80
CA ASP A 300 -18.67 -1.86 -22.91
C ASP A 300 -17.41 -2.77 -23.02
N TRP A 301 -16.40 -2.35 -23.79
CA TRP A 301 -15.10 -3.04 -23.90
C TRP A 301 -14.30 -3.05 -22.59
N LEU A 302 -14.30 -1.94 -21.84
CA LEU A 302 -13.59 -1.83 -20.56
C LEU A 302 -14.30 -2.59 -19.43
N VAL A 303 -15.64 -2.51 -19.34
CA VAL A 303 -16.43 -3.17 -18.29
C VAL A 303 -16.32 -4.70 -18.41
N ALA A 304 -16.30 -5.25 -19.63
CA ALA A 304 -16.04 -6.66 -19.84
C ALA A 304 -14.71 -7.12 -19.20
N GLN A 305 -13.66 -6.29 -19.32
CA GLN A 305 -12.35 -6.56 -18.72
C GLN A 305 -12.33 -6.36 -17.20
N LEU A 306 -13.09 -5.39 -16.68
CA LEU A 306 -13.28 -5.21 -15.24
C LEU A 306 -13.91 -6.44 -14.57
N ASP A 307 -14.75 -7.16 -15.30
CA ASP A 307 -15.40 -8.39 -14.86
C ASP A 307 -14.54 -9.65 -15.12
N GLY A 308 -13.27 -9.47 -15.49
CA GLY A 308 -12.28 -10.54 -15.62
C GLY A 308 -12.26 -11.24 -16.98
N LYS A 309 -12.97 -10.72 -18.00
CA LYS A 309 -12.85 -11.23 -19.38
C LYS A 309 -11.54 -10.73 -20.00
N PRO A 310 -10.89 -11.51 -20.89
CA PRO A 310 -9.72 -11.03 -21.62
C PRO A 310 -10.08 -9.85 -22.52
N ALA A 311 -9.11 -8.98 -22.80
CA ALA A 311 -9.29 -7.87 -23.73
C ALA A 311 -9.59 -8.42 -25.13
N GLY A 312 -10.81 -8.13 -25.62
CA GLY A 312 -11.19 -8.41 -27.01
C GLY A 312 -10.57 -7.40 -27.97
N ALA A 313 -10.91 -7.50 -29.27
CA ALA A 313 -10.52 -6.49 -30.25
C ALA A 313 -10.97 -5.09 -29.81
N HIS A 314 -10.10 -4.09 -29.99
CA HIS A 314 -10.44 -2.71 -29.67
C HIS A 314 -11.68 -2.25 -30.46
N PRO A 315 -12.53 -1.41 -29.85
CA PRO A 315 -13.63 -0.79 -30.56
C PRO A 315 -13.11 0.04 -31.75
N LYS A 316 -13.83 -0.02 -32.86
CA LYS A 316 -13.61 0.89 -33.97
C LYS A 316 -14.39 2.17 -33.70
N TYR A 317 -13.68 3.21 -33.25
CA TYR A 317 -14.30 4.50 -32.99
C TYR A 317 -14.64 5.24 -34.30
N ARG A 318 -15.68 6.07 -34.23
CA ARG A 318 -16.25 6.86 -35.34
C ARG A 318 -15.60 8.25 -35.42
N THR A 319 -15.16 8.77 -34.29
CA THR A 319 -14.65 10.15 -34.14
C THR A 319 -13.18 10.19 -33.74
N PHE A 320 -12.51 9.04 -33.66
CA PHE A 320 -11.13 8.93 -33.20
C PHE A 320 -10.42 7.78 -33.91
N ASP A 321 -9.31 8.07 -34.57
CA ASP A 321 -8.42 7.02 -35.05
C ASP A 321 -7.47 6.66 -33.91
N LEU A 322 -7.49 5.39 -33.47
CA LEU A 322 -6.45 4.90 -32.58
C LEU A 322 -5.09 5.14 -33.26
N PRO A 323 -4.10 5.71 -32.56
CA PRO A 323 -2.74 5.78 -33.09
C PRO A 323 -2.37 4.39 -33.59
N ALA A 324 -1.82 4.30 -34.81
CA ALA A 324 -1.29 3.03 -35.28
C ALA A 324 -0.39 2.49 -34.17
N ALA A 325 -0.69 1.28 -33.68
CA ALA A 325 0.26 0.55 -32.85
C ALA A 325 1.59 0.66 -33.58
N SER A 326 2.65 1.06 -32.87
CA SER A 326 3.98 1.13 -33.46
C SER A 326 4.18 -0.10 -34.34
N THR A 327 4.47 0.09 -35.63
CA THR A 327 4.73 -1.02 -36.55
C THR A 327 6.02 -1.75 -36.20
N ASP A 328 6.81 -1.17 -35.30
CA ASP A 328 7.98 -1.80 -34.72
C ASP A 328 7.52 -2.90 -33.77
N GLU A 329 7.68 -4.14 -34.23
CA GLU A 329 7.52 -5.32 -33.37
C GLU A 329 8.38 -5.16 -32.10
N PRO A 330 7.88 -5.58 -30.93
CA PRO A 330 8.57 -5.41 -29.64
C PRO A 330 9.91 -6.15 -29.57
N LEU A 331 10.14 -7.06 -30.52
CA LEU A 331 11.38 -7.79 -30.72
C LEU A 331 11.98 -7.42 -32.08
N ALA A 332 13.32 -7.38 -32.14
CA ALA A 332 14.09 -7.30 -33.37
C ALA A 332 15.25 -8.30 -33.32
N GLU A 333 15.98 -8.45 -34.43
CA GLU A 333 17.23 -9.23 -34.44
C GLU A 333 18.26 -8.59 -33.48
N GLY A 334 18.64 -9.36 -32.47
CA GLY A 334 19.56 -8.93 -31.41
C GLY A 334 21.03 -9.15 -31.75
N LYS A 335 21.89 -8.84 -30.78
CA LYS A 335 23.31 -9.20 -30.83
C LYS A 335 23.46 -10.71 -30.71
N PHE A 336 22.66 -11.34 -29.85
CA PHE A 336 22.70 -12.78 -29.61
C PHE A 336 21.31 -13.42 -29.58
N GLY A 337 20.58 -13.34 -30.70
CA GLY A 337 19.22 -13.89 -30.81
C GLY A 337 18.22 -12.78 -31.07
N GLY A 338 17.31 -12.55 -30.13
CA GLY A 338 16.38 -11.42 -30.16
C GLY A 338 16.88 -10.25 -29.33
N ALA A 339 16.31 -9.07 -29.54
CA ALA A 339 16.53 -7.90 -28.70
C ALA A 339 15.24 -7.12 -28.50
N LEU A 340 15.17 -6.37 -27.41
CA LEU A 340 14.10 -5.39 -27.20
C LEU A 340 14.21 -4.28 -28.25
N ASN A 341 13.17 -4.13 -29.05
CA ASN A 341 13.01 -3.00 -29.95
C ASN A 341 12.48 -1.78 -29.17
N ALA A 342 13.40 -1.00 -28.60
CA ALA A 342 13.06 0.08 -27.69
C ALA A 342 12.44 1.31 -28.39
N ARG A 343 12.47 1.35 -29.73
CA ARG A 343 11.77 2.35 -30.55
C ARG A 343 10.25 2.26 -30.39
N GLY A 344 9.72 1.04 -30.35
CA GLY A 344 8.28 0.79 -30.25
C GLY A 344 7.76 0.51 -28.84
N THR A 345 8.63 0.07 -27.93
CA THR A 345 8.21 -0.33 -26.58
C THR A 345 9.34 -0.24 -25.54
N PHE A 346 9.08 -0.67 -24.32
CA PHE A 346 10.07 -0.80 -23.25
C PHE A 346 9.67 -1.95 -22.32
N ALA A 347 10.58 -2.38 -21.46
CA ALA A 347 10.31 -3.41 -20.46
C ALA A 347 10.55 -2.88 -19.04
N ILE A 348 9.76 -3.36 -18.08
CA ILE A 348 9.89 -2.99 -16.67
C ILE A 348 9.91 -4.24 -15.79
N ALA A 349 11.00 -4.44 -15.06
CA ALA A 349 11.05 -5.36 -13.94
C ALA A 349 10.59 -4.65 -12.66
N GLN A 350 9.94 -5.40 -11.76
CA GLN A 350 9.42 -4.84 -10.51
C GLN A 350 10.55 -4.29 -9.63
N HIS A 351 10.20 -3.37 -8.73
CA HIS A 351 11.17 -2.81 -7.79
C HIS A 351 11.81 -3.90 -6.93
N ARG A 352 13.13 -3.79 -6.72
CA ARG A 352 13.94 -4.62 -5.82
C ARG A 352 14.97 -3.74 -5.13
N ASP A 353 15.06 -3.83 -3.81
CA ASP A 353 16.04 -3.07 -3.03
C ASP A 353 17.48 -3.38 -3.48
N GLU A 354 17.73 -4.61 -3.91
CA GLU A 354 19.02 -5.09 -4.39
C GLU A 354 19.56 -4.28 -5.58
N TYR A 355 18.67 -3.66 -6.38
CA TYR A 355 19.08 -2.84 -7.52
C TYR A 355 19.62 -1.48 -7.08
N GLY A 356 19.23 -0.93 -5.92
CA GLY A 356 19.60 0.42 -5.48
C GLY A 356 20.89 0.53 -4.64
N LEU A 357 21.48 -0.60 -4.22
CA LEU A 357 22.56 -0.60 -3.23
C LEU A 357 23.95 -0.76 -3.89
N PRO A 358 24.80 0.30 -3.92
CA PRO A 358 26.20 0.13 -4.31
C PRO A 358 26.97 -0.70 -3.26
N PRO A 359 27.96 -1.52 -3.65
CA PRO A 359 28.52 -1.61 -5.00
C PRO A 359 27.61 -2.34 -5.99
N ILE A 360 27.47 -1.79 -7.20
CA ILE A 360 26.58 -2.29 -8.26
C ILE A 360 27.25 -2.16 -9.64
N SER A 361 27.02 -3.13 -10.52
CA SER A 361 27.39 -3.07 -11.94
C SER A 361 26.16 -3.32 -12.81
N ALA A 362 26.06 -2.58 -13.92
CA ALA A 362 25.05 -2.79 -14.94
C ALA A 362 25.70 -2.77 -16.32
N GLU A 363 25.36 -3.73 -17.17
CA GLU A 363 25.95 -3.93 -18.50
C GLU A 363 24.89 -4.45 -19.49
N CYS A 364 25.00 -4.06 -20.76
CA CYS A 364 24.10 -4.50 -21.83
C CYS A 364 24.74 -4.32 -23.20
N TRP A 365 24.14 -4.94 -24.20
CA TRP A 365 24.35 -4.62 -25.60
C TRP A 365 23.35 -3.56 -26.06
N ALA A 366 23.82 -2.56 -26.80
CA ALA A 366 22.96 -1.53 -27.36
C ALA A 366 23.34 -1.24 -28.82
N LYS A 367 22.33 -1.04 -29.67
CA LYS A 367 22.48 -0.55 -31.05
C LYS A 367 21.56 0.64 -31.23
N LEU A 368 22.14 1.84 -31.25
CA LEU A 368 21.39 3.10 -31.15
C LEU A 368 21.47 3.87 -32.47
N ASP A 369 20.33 4.28 -33.01
CA ASP A 369 20.20 4.82 -34.36
C ASP A 369 20.28 6.35 -34.41
N GLY A 370 20.09 7.01 -33.26
CA GLY A 370 20.01 8.45 -33.17
C GLY A 370 20.49 9.03 -31.84
N LYS A 371 20.91 10.30 -31.91
CA LYS A 371 21.27 11.13 -30.74
C LYS A 371 20.44 12.39 -30.59
N ALA A 372 19.32 12.50 -31.30
CA ALA A 372 18.46 13.68 -31.16
C ALA A 372 17.88 13.80 -29.73
N GLY A 373 17.49 12.67 -29.15
CA GLY A 373 17.04 12.54 -27.76
C GLY A 373 18.04 11.82 -26.85
N PHE A 374 17.68 11.71 -25.58
CA PHE A 374 18.34 10.78 -24.66
C PHE A 374 17.97 9.35 -25.04
N ASN A 375 18.89 8.39 -24.85
CA ASN A 375 18.58 6.97 -25.00
C ASN A 375 18.77 6.26 -23.66
N ILE A 376 17.68 5.90 -22.98
CA ILE A 376 17.75 5.17 -21.70
C ILE A 376 17.95 3.68 -21.99
N LEU A 377 19.07 3.12 -21.55
CA LEU A 377 19.35 1.70 -21.71
C LEU A 377 18.78 0.92 -20.54
N VAL A 378 19.17 1.30 -19.32
CA VAL A 378 18.71 0.70 -18.06
C VAL A 378 18.61 1.78 -16.99
N ALA A 379 17.49 1.87 -16.30
CA ALA A 379 17.27 2.84 -15.22
C ALA A 379 16.58 2.17 -14.02
N ASN A 380 17.14 2.35 -12.83
CA ASN A 380 16.57 1.84 -11.58
C ASN A 380 15.92 2.96 -10.77
N ASN A 381 14.72 2.70 -10.26
CA ASN A 381 13.99 3.59 -9.35
C ASN A 381 13.65 4.96 -9.98
N LEU A 382 12.92 5.78 -9.25
CA LEU A 382 12.57 7.14 -9.64
C LEU A 382 13.78 8.09 -9.51
N LYS A 383 13.94 9.04 -10.42
CA LYS A 383 15.05 10.02 -10.46
C LYS A 383 15.13 10.89 -9.20
N GLU A 384 14.02 11.04 -8.50
CA GLU A 384 13.95 11.76 -7.23
C GLU A 384 14.61 10.98 -6.09
N SER A 385 14.81 9.65 -6.25
CA SER A 385 15.40 8.76 -5.24
C SER A 385 16.91 8.95 -5.14
N ALA A 386 17.41 9.01 -3.91
CA ALA A 386 18.85 8.99 -3.63
C ALA A 386 19.59 7.75 -4.15
N ASP A 387 18.85 6.65 -4.39
CA ASP A 387 19.40 5.36 -4.83
C ASP A 387 19.15 5.11 -6.32
N HIS A 388 18.65 6.12 -7.04
CA HIS A 388 18.52 6.05 -8.49
C HIS A 388 19.90 5.96 -9.15
N TRP A 389 19.94 5.14 -10.18
CA TRP A 389 21.00 5.19 -11.18
C TRP A 389 20.41 4.85 -12.54
N GLU A 390 21.00 5.41 -13.59
CA GLU A 390 20.67 5.04 -14.97
C GLU A 390 21.92 5.04 -15.85
N LEU A 391 21.95 4.09 -16.78
CA LEU A 391 22.90 3.99 -17.88
C LEU A 391 22.18 4.42 -19.16
N TYR A 392 22.70 5.45 -19.83
CA TYR A 392 22.02 6.09 -20.95
C TYR A 392 23.00 6.79 -21.90
N THR A 393 22.51 7.35 -23.01
CA THR A 393 23.30 8.30 -23.83
C THR A 393 22.71 9.70 -23.78
N TYR A 394 23.58 10.72 -23.78
CA TYR A 394 23.17 12.11 -23.67
C TYR A 394 22.60 12.66 -24.98
N ALA A 395 21.51 13.45 -24.90
CA ALA A 395 20.88 14.06 -26.06
C ALA A 395 21.81 15.07 -26.79
N GLY A 396 21.76 15.07 -28.10
CA GLY A 396 22.58 15.88 -29.01
C GLY A 396 24.01 15.36 -29.21
N ALA A 397 24.60 14.72 -28.21
CA ALA A 397 25.99 14.27 -28.25
C ALA A 397 26.15 12.77 -28.50
N GLY A 398 25.20 11.94 -28.03
CA GLY A 398 25.25 10.49 -28.15
C GLY A 398 26.22 9.81 -27.19
N ASP A 399 26.82 10.54 -26.26
CA ASP A 399 27.84 9.98 -25.38
C ASP A 399 27.25 9.12 -24.27
N LEU A 400 27.83 7.94 -24.07
CA LEU A 400 27.49 7.06 -22.96
C LEU A 400 27.66 7.84 -21.65
N SER A 401 26.64 7.79 -20.80
CA SER A 401 26.48 8.59 -19.60
C SER A 401 25.87 7.77 -18.46
N VAL A 402 26.22 8.13 -17.24
CA VAL A 402 25.61 7.60 -16.01
C VAL A 402 25.05 8.75 -15.19
N TYR A 403 23.84 8.59 -14.68
CA TYR A 403 23.22 9.55 -13.77
C TYR A 403 22.94 8.89 -12.41
N VAL A 404 23.39 9.54 -11.33
CA VAL A 404 23.33 9.10 -9.92
C VAL A 404 22.94 10.30 -9.04
N PRO A 405 21.66 10.72 -9.01
CA PRO A 405 21.21 11.99 -8.42
C PRO A 405 21.44 12.12 -6.91
N GLY A 406 21.61 11.00 -6.20
CA GLY A 406 22.01 10.97 -4.79
C GLY A 406 23.48 11.36 -4.54
N TYR A 407 24.26 11.61 -5.60
CA TYR A 407 25.69 11.86 -5.56
C TYR A 407 26.08 13.15 -6.32
N GLU A 408 27.30 13.62 -6.08
CA GLU A 408 27.91 14.78 -6.73
C GLU A 408 29.30 14.41 -7.31
N PRO A 409 29.55 14.60 -8.62
CA PRO A 409 28.58 15.04 -9.63
C PRO A 409 27.48 14.00 -9.84
N ALA A 410 26.25 14.48 -10.05
CA ALA A 410 25.10 13.62 -10.33
C ALA A 410 25.17 13.01 -11.73
N GLU A 411 25.76 13.72 -12.68
CA GLU A 411 25.87 13.30 -14.08
C GLU A 411 27.33 13.07 -14.45
N ILE A 412 27.61 11.89 -15.02
CA ILE A 412 28.94 11.48 -15.43
C ILE A 412 28.89 11.14 -16.92
N ARG A 413 29.47 12.03 -17.73
CA ARG A 413 29.57 11.90 -19.19
C ARG A 413 30.91 11.31 -19.60
N SER A 414 30.89 10.25 -20.41
CA SER A 414 32.12 9.62 -20.92
C SER A 414 32.78 10.43 -22.03
N GLY A 415 31.98 11.17 -22.83
CA GLY A 415 32.43 11.80 -24.07
C GLY A 415 32.62 10.84 -25.25
N VAL A 416 32.21 9.57 -25.12
CA VAL A 416 32.29 8.56 -26.19
C VAL A 416 30.90 8.32 -26.77
N ASP A 417 30.70 8.76 -28.02
CA ASP A 417 29.48 8.55 -28.81
C ASP A 417 29.31 7.06 -29.17
N VAL A 418 28.15 6.49 -28.83
CA VAL A 418 27.77 5.09 -29.12
C VAL A 418 26.46 5.02 -29.95
N THR A 419 26.09 6.12 -30.61
CA THR A 419 24.87 6.28 -31.41
C THR A 419 25.13 6.25 -32.90
N ASP A 420 25.94 5.29 -33.35
CA ASP A 420 26.41 5.16 -34.74
C ASP A 420 25.70 4.05 -35.53
N GLY A 421 24.62 3.49 -34.98
CA GLY A 421 23.87 2.38 -35.57
C GLY A 421 24.59 1.02 -35.48
N LYS A 422 25.67 0.87 -34.71
CA LYS A 422 26.34 -0.41 -34.47
C LYS A 422 26.10 -0.94 -33.06
N TRP A 423 26.30 -2.25 -32.90
CA TRP A 423 26.27 -2.90 -31.59
C TRP A 423 27.50 -2.51 -30.77
N HIS A 424 27.25 -1.90 -29.62
CA HIS A 424 28.25 -1.62 -28.59
C HIS A 424 27.92 -2.38 -27.32
N PHE A 425 28.95 -2.95 -26.69
CA PHE A 425 28.83 -3.49 -25.34
C PHE A 425 29.17 -2.40 -24.34
N VAL A 426 28.18 -1.98 -23.56
CA VAL A 426 28.31 -0.83 -22.66
C VAL A 426 27.99 -1.22 -21.23
N GLY A 427 28.63 -0.56 -20.28
CA GLY A 427 28.33 -0.81 -18.88
C GLY A 427 28.93 0.19 -17.92
N MET A 428 28.49 0.09 -16.67
CA MET A 428 29.00 0.84 -15.54
C MET A 428 29.35 -0.07 -14.37
N ALA A 429 30.31 0.36 -13.56
CA ALA A 429 30.57 -0.19 -12.25
C ALA A 429 30.65 0.95 -11.24
N PHE A 430 29.80 0.89 -10.22
CA PHE A 430 29.58 1.94 -9.23
C PHE A 430 29.79 1.39 -7.82
N ASP A 431 30.83 1.85 -7.13
CA ASP A 431 31.19 1.36 -5.78
C ASP A 431 30.69 2.24 -4.62
N GLY A 432 29.86 3.25 -4.92
CA GLY A 432 29.39 4.24 -3.95
C GLY A 432 30.37 5.40 -3.72
N ARG A 433 31.57 5.35 -4.30
CA ARG A 433 32.57 6.45 -4.29
C ARG A 433 33.08 6.78 -5.69
N ARG A 434 32.98 5.85 -6.62
CA ARG A 434 33.44 5.98 -8.00
C ARG A 434 32.50 5.31 -8.98
N VAL A 435 32.27 5.97 -10.10
CA VAL A 435 31.60 5.41 -11.29
C VAL A 435 32.66 5.19 -12.36
N ARG A 436 32.81 3.95 -12.80
CA ARG A 436 33.62 3.57 -13.97
C ARG A 436 32.70 3.16 -15.10
N MET A 437 32.98 3.62 -16.31
CA MET A 437 32.16 3.34 -17.48
C MET A 437 32.99 2.67 -18.56
N PHE A 438 32.37 1.76 -19.29
CA PHE A 438 33.02 0.90 -20.26
C PHE A 438 32.24 0.92 -21.58
N VAL A 439 32.98 0.98 -22.69
CA VAL A 439 32.48 0.80 -24.05
C VAL A 439 33.41 -0.21 -24.73
N ASP A 440 32.85 -1.31 -25.21
CA ASP A 440 33.54 -2.38 -25.92
C ASP A 440 34.79 -2.89 -25.19
N GLY A 441 34.65 -3.18 -23.90
CA GLY A 441 35.74 -3.69 -23.07
C GLY A 441 36.79 -2.64 -22.67
N LYS A 442 36.64 -1.38 -23.11
CA LYS A 442 37.56 -0.29 -22.74
C LYS A 442 36.92 0.59 -21.68
N GLN A 443 37.65 0.83 -20.59
CA GLN A 443 37.25 1.85 -19.62
C GLN A 443 37.37 3.25 -20.26
N VAL A 444 36.22 3.90 -20.46
CA VAL A 444 36.13 5.24 -21.09
C VAL A 444 36.02 6.35 -20.07
N LYS A 445 35.61 6.05 -18.83
CA LYS A 445 35.50 7.02 -17.74
C LYS A 445 35.80 6.38 -16.39
N ASP A 446 36.41 7.15 -15.51
CA ASP A 446 36.52 6.88 -14.08
C ASP A 446 36.35 8.21 -13.34
N ALA A 447 35.24 8.35 -12.61
CA ALA A 447 34.87 9.58 -11.93
C ALA A 447 34.63 9.32 -10.45
N ALA A 448 35.22 10.15 -9.59
CA ALA A 448 34.90 10.18 -8.18
C ALA A 448 33.55 10.88 -7.97
N VAL A 449 32.74 10.32 -7.08
CA VAL A 449 31.44 10.87 -6.70
C VAL A 449 31.31 10.88 -5.17
N THR A 450 30.62 11.88 -4.65
CA THR A 450 30.39 12.03 -3.20
C THR A 450 28.90 12.01 -2.92
N ARG A 451 28.44 11.19 -1.97
CA ARG A 451 27.01 11.13 -1.63
C ARG A 451 26.54 12.49 -1.08
N ARG A 452 25.45 13.02 -1.62
CA ARG A 452 24.87 14.30 -1.19
C ARG A 452 24.29 14.16 0.23
N LYS A 453 24.55 15.15 1.09
CA LYS A 453 23.98 15.20 2.45
C LYS A 453 22.48 15.45 2.37
N GLY A 454 21.67 14.64 3.04
CA GLY A 454 20.20 14.78 3.04
C GLY A 454 19.51 14.19 1.81
N ALA A 455 20.21 13.44 0.97
CA ALA A 455 19.58 12.63 -0.07
C ALA A 455 18.66 11.59 0.61
N THR A 456 17.36 11.73 0.38
CA THR A 456 16.33 10.86 0.97
C THR A 456 15.92 9.80 -0.04
N LYS A 457 15.61 8.58 0.42
CA LYS A 457 14.80 7.67 -0.39
C LYS A 457 13.46 8.37 -0.62
N THR A 458 13.02 8.43 -1.87
CA THR A 458 11.70 8.96 -2.19
C THR A 458 10.62 8.12 -1.53
N GLY A 459 9.51 8.75 -1.19
CA GLY A 459 8.31 8.04 -0.75
C GLY A 459 7.58 7.31 -1.88
N GLN A 460 8.24 7.09 -3.02
CA GLN A 460 7.77 6.34 -4.18
C GLN A 460 8.94 5.50 -4.71
N LEU A 461 8.67 4.23 -5.02
CA LEU A 461 9.63 3.26 -5.52
C LEU A 461 9.32 2.95 -6.99
N GLY A 462 10.28 3.27 -7.85
CA GLY A 462 10.29 2.86 -9.25
C GLY A 462 10.87 1.46 -9.44
N GLY A 463 10.39 0.75 -10.45
CA GLY A 463 10.98 -0.49 -10.94
C GLY A 463 12.32 -0.28 -11.64
N LEU A 464 12.79 -1.33 -12.32
CA LEU A 464 13.94 -1.26 -13.22
C LEU A 464 13.43 -1.26 -14.67
N ALA A 465 13.59 -0.15 -15.37
CA ALA A 465 13.22 -0.03 -16.77
C ALA A 465 14.38 -0.34 -17.71
N ILE A 466 14.04 -0.95 -18.83
CA ILE A 466 14.94 -1.27 -19.95
C ILE A 466 14.37 -0.61 -21.20
N GLY A 467 15.19 0.19 -21.90
CA GLY A 467 14.81 0.86 -23.15
C GLY A 467 13.98 2.14 -22.98
N ALA A 468 13.68 2.58 -21.76
CA ALA A 468 13.00 3.85 -21.50
C ALA A 468 13.15 4.29 -20.03
N TYR A 469 12.79 5.55 -19.76
CA TYR A 469 12.40 6.03 -18.44
C TYR A 469 10.94 6.55 -18.51
N PRO A 470 9.94 5.67 -18.27
CA PRO A 470 8.53 5.95 -18.48
C PRO A 470 7.93 7.16 -17.74
N PRO A 471 8.32 7.52 -16.50
CA PRO A 471 7.71 8.64 -15.79
C PRO A 471 7.81 9.97 -16.53
N HIS A 472 8.89 10.16 -17.29
CA HIS A 472 9.12 11.37 -18.10
C HIS A 472 8.98 11.13 -19.60
N SER A 473 8.43 9.98 -20.00
CA SER A 473 8.28 9.56 -21.40
C SER A 473 9.58 9.60 -22.21
N ILE A 474 10.74 9.47 -21.54
CA ILE A 474 12.05 9.42 -22.22
C ILE A 474 12.23 7.99 -22.75
N ARG A 475 12.59 7.86 -24.03
CA ARG A 475 12.70 6.57 -24.73
C ARG A 475 14.13 6.27 -25.13
N CYS A 476 14.33 5.15 -25.82
CA CYS A 476 15.56 4.76 -26.46
C CYS A 476 15.29 4.58 -27.96
N ASP A 477 16.03 5.30 -28.78
CA ASP A 477 15.99 5.21 -30.24
C ASP A 477 16.97 4.12 -30.72
N GLY A 478 16.59 2.86 -30.50
CA GLY A 478 17.44 1.72 -30.84
C GLY A 478 17.00 0.38 -30.26
N LEU A 479 17.94 -0.55 -30.25
CA LEU A 479 17.79 -1.91 -29.70
C LEU A 479 18.61 -2.06 -28.42
N VAL A 480 18.04 -2.75 -27.43
CA VAL A 480 18.71 -3.15 -26.19
C VAL A 480 18.66 -4.66 -26.07
N ASP A 481 19.80 -5.27 -25.75
CA ASP A 481 19.97 -6.72 -25.68
C ASP A 481 20.82 -7.09 -24.44
N ASP A 482 20.61 -8.29 -23.91
CA ASP A 482 21.45 -8.92 -22.91
C ASP A 482 21.79 -8.03 -21.68
N VAL A 483 20.75 -7.56 -20.98
CA VAL A 483 20.91 -6.68 -19.81
C VAL A 483 21.26 -7.51 -18.59
N ARG A 484 22.38 -7.21 -17.92
CA ARG A 484 22.76 -7.78 -16.61
C ARG A 484 22.98 -6.70 -15.57
N VAL A 485 22.44 -6.96 -14.38
CA VAL A 485 22.67 -6.18 -13.16
C VAL A 485 23.27 -7.12 -12.11
N SER A 486 24.34 -6.66 -11.46
CA SER A 486 25.09 -7.47 -10.50
C SER A 486 25.47 -6.70 -9.26
N ARG A 487 25.50 -7.41 -8.13
CA ARG A 487 26.05 -6.92 -6.87
C ARG A 487 27.58 -6.91 -6.96
N GLY A 488 28.21 -5.80 -6.57
CA GLY A 488 29.65 -5.62 -6.65
C GLY A 488 30.13 -4.87 -7.89
N VAL A 489 31.44 -4.61 -7.94
CA VAL A 489 32.12 -3.98 -9.08
C VAL A 489 32.63 -5.08 -10.00
N ARG A 490 32.03 -5.24 -11.17
CA ARG A 490 32.52 -6.19 -12.19
C ARG A 490 33.64 -5.57 -13.02
N LYS A 491 34.57 -6.42 -13.48
CA LYS A 491 35.52 -6.06 -14.52
C LYS A 491 34.82 -6.21 -15.87
N LEU A 492 34.69 -5.11 -16.58
CA LEU A 492 34.08 -5.04 -17.91
C LEU A 492 35.16 -4.70 -18.96
N ASP A 493 36.33 -5.34 -18.82
CA ASP A 493 37.55 -5.10 -19.61
C ASP A 493 37.67 -6.00 -20.85
N ALA A 494 36.60 -6.74 -21.18
CA ALA A 494 36.50 -7.59 -22.36
C ALA A 494 35.10 -7.49 -22.99
N VAL A 495 35.04 -7.70 -24.30
CA VAL A 495 33.77 -7.78 -25.04
C VAL A 495 33.29 -9.23 -25.04
N PRO A 496 32.06 -9.52 -24.57
CA PRO A 496 31.50 -10.86 -24.64
C PRO A 496 31.40 -11.37 -26.09
N ASP A 497 31.82 -12.60 -26.33
CA ASP A 497 31.68 -13.30 -27.62
C ASP A 497 30.45 -14.23 -27.66
N LYS A 498 29.76 -14.35 -26.53
CA LYS A 498 28.55 -15.14 -26.31
C LYS A 498 27.54 -14.36 -25.46
N PRO A 499 26.26 -14.79 -25.38
CA PRO A 499 25.30 -14.18 -24.47
C PRO A 499 25.85 -14.06 -23.06
N LEU A 500 25.42 -13.03 -22.32
CA LEU A 500 25.78 -12.94 -20.91
C LEU A 500 25.29 -14.20 -20.16
N GLU A 501 25.87 -14.54 -19.02
CA GLU A 501 25.43 -15.68 -18.20
C GLU A 501 25.25 -15.23 -16.76
N ALA A 502 24.30 -15.84 -16.05
CA ALA A 502 24.12 -15.57 -14.64
C ALA A 502 25.28 -16.21 -13.85
N ASP A 503 25.88 -15.44 -12.96
CA ASP A 503 26.87 -15.89 -11.99
C ASP A 503 26.39 -15.61 -10.55
N GLU A 504 27.20 -15.93 -9.55
CA GLU A 504 26.86 -15.74 -8.13
C GLU A 504 26.62 -14.27 -7.73
N HIS A 505 27.09 -13.31 -8.52
CA HIS A 505 26.93 -11.89 -8.29
C HIS A 505 25.76 -11.29 -9.08
N THR A 506 25.18 -12.04 -10.01
CA THR A 506 24.08 -11.60 -10.86
C THR A 506 22.77 -11.54 -10.08
N ILE A 507 22.20 -10.34 -9.98
CA ILE A 507 20.93 -10.09 -9.28
C ILE A 507 19.77 -9.79 -10.25
N GLY A 508 20.05 -9.56 -11.52
CA GLY A 508 19.05 -9.48 -12.58
C GLY A 508 19.70 -9.71 -13.93
N ILE A 509 19.09 -10.50 -14.81
CA ILE A 509 19.60 -10.74 -16.15
C ILE A 509 18.49 -11.08 -17.13
N TRP A 510 18.31 -10.21 -18.12
CA TRP A 510 17.29 -10.34 -19.16
C TRP A 510 17.98 -10.49 -20.51
N ARG A 511 17.80 -11.66 -21.12
CA ARG A 511 18.34 -11.97 -22.46
C ARG A 511 17.68 -11.17 -23.57
N LEU A 512 16.40 -10.83 -23.38
CA LEU A 512 15.60 -10.08 -24.36
C LEU A 512 15.35 -10.81 -25.70
N ASP A 513 15.58 -12.13 -25.74
CA ASP A 513 15.38 -12.98 -26.93
C ASP A 513 13.93 -13.24 -27.30
N GLU A 514 13.07 -13.42 -26.29
CA GLU A 514 11.68 -13.83 -26.47
C GLU A 514 10.78 -13.23 -25.40
N ILE A 515 9.53 -12.97 -25.78
CA ILE A 515 8.49 -12.48 -24.88
C ILE A 515 7.58 -13.65 -24.55
N ARG A 516 7.54 -14.05 -23.27
CA ARG A 516 6.64 -15.09 -22.75
C ARG A 516 5.66 -14.45 -21.77
N ASN A 517 4.36 -14.67 -21.99
CA ASN A 517 3.30 -14.07 -21.17
C ASN A 517 3.43 -12.54 -21.03
N GLY A 518 3.82 -11.85 -22.10
CA GLY A 518 3.99 -10.39 -22.12
C GLY A 518 5.22 -9.85 -21.39
N ALA A 519 6.18 -10.70 -21.02
CA ALA A 519 7.39 -10.29 -20.31
C ALA A 519 8.65 -11.00 -20.84
N PHE A 520 9.81 -10.37 -20.61
CA PHE A 520 11.12 -11.01 -20.72
C PHE A 520 11.46 -11.70 -19.41
N ALA A 521 11.90 -12.95 -19.48
CA ALA A 521 12.32 -13.68 -18.30
C ALA A 521 13.60 -13.08 -17.70
N ASP A 522 13.64 -13.01 -16.37
CA ASP A 522 14.87 -12.81 -15.63
C ASP A 522 15.47 -14.17 -15.32
N ALA A 523 16.64 -14.47 -15.89
CA ALA A 523 17.35 -15.72 -15.67
C ALA A 523 18.23 -15.71 -14.40
N SER A 524 18.12 -14.67 -13.57
CA SER A 524 18.77 -14.60 -12.26
C SER A 524 17.98 -15.35 -11.20
N LYS A 525 18.55 -15.45 -9.99
CA LYS A 525 17.85 -16.03 -8.82
C LYS A 525 16.63 -15.20 -8.38
N LEU A 526 16.54 -13.92 -8.75
CA LEU A 526 15.38 -13.09 -8.37
C LEU A 526 14.14 -13.39 -9.22
N ALA A 527 14.31 -14.02 -10.39
CA ALA A 527 13.23 -14.34 -11.33
C ALA A 527 12.28 -13.16 -11.57
N ASN A 528 12.81 -11.93 -11.56
CA ASN A 528 12.07 -10.69 -11.67
C ASN A 528 11.81 -10.32 -13.14
N ALA A 529 10.86 -11.02 -13.77
CA ALA A 529 10.51 -10.83 -15.17
C ALA A 529 10.20 -9.35 -15.51
N ALA A 530 10.68 -8.88 -16.67
CA ALA A 530 10.48 -7.53 -17.15
C ALA A 530 9.27 -7.48 -18.10
N ALA A 531 8.15 -6.92 -17.64
CA ALA A 531 6.92 -6.83 -18.42
C ALA A 531 6.99 -5.73 -19.48
N ILE A 532 6.52 -6.02 -20.69
CA ILE A 532 6.42 -5.04 -21.78
C ILE A 532 5.38 -3.98 -21.41
N GLY A 533 5.75 -2.70 -21.45
CA GLY A 533 4.81 -1.59 -21.23
C GLY A 533 4.21 -1.53 -19.81
N GLY A 534 4.79 -2.23 -18.83
CA GLY A 534 4.28 -2.29 -17.46
C GLY A 534 4.27 -0.94 -16.72
N PRO A 535 3.65 -0.85 -15.53
CA PRO A 535 3.71 0.34 -14.69
C PRO A 535 5.13 0.53 -14.10
N PHE A 536 5.70 1.74 -14.22
CA PHE A 536 7.04 2.06 -13.71
C PHE A 536 7.08 2.35 -12.21
N VAL A 537 6.06 3.02 -11.70
CA VAL A 537 5.89 3.22 -10.26
C VAL A 537 5.25 1.97 -9.69
N VAL A 538 5.96 1.33 -8.77
CA VAL A 538 5.53 0.05 -8.23
C VAL A 538 4.82 0.24 -6.89
N ARG A 539 5.24 1.20 -6.04
CA ARG A 539 4.62 1.55 -4.74
C ARG A 539 5.00 2.96 -4.24
N ASP A 540 4.20 3.56 -3.35
CA ASP A 540 4.66 4.61 -2.44
C ASP A 540 5.54 3.99 -1.31
N ALA A 541 6.80 4.39 -1.19
CA ALA A 541 7.62 4.13 -0.01
C ALA A 541 7.10 4.97 1.19
N GLU A 542 6.54 4.29 2.18
CA GLU A 542 6.06 4.84 3.46
C GLU A 542 4.87 5.81 3.41
N LYS A 543 3.68 5.24 3.15
CA LYS A 543 2.50 5.33 4.03
C LYS A 543 1.62 4.10 3.77
N THR A 544 1.94 2.98 4.41
CA THR A 544 1.05 1.81 4.40
C THR A 544 0.02 1.94 5.53
N PRO A 545 -1.24 2.23 5.20
CA PRO A 545 -2.33 1.49 5.79
C PRO A 545 -3.01 0.72 4.66
N ASP A 546 -2.51 -0.47 4.37
CA ASP A 546 -3.19 -1.39 3.47
C ASP A 546 -4.52 -1.81 4.12
N LYS A 547 -5.65 -1.33 3.59
CA LYS A 547 -6.93 -2.03 3.73
C LYS A 547 -7.14 -2.90 2.50
N LEU A 548 -6.53 -4.10 2.56
CA LEU A 548 -7.03 -5.35 1.99
C LEU A 548 -7.67 -5.30 0.59
N GLY A 549 -6.83 -5.15 -0.43
CA GLY A 549 -6.97 -5.99 -1.62
C GLY A 549 -6.50 -7.39 -1.23
N ARG A 550 -7.31 -8.42 -1.52
CA ARG A 550 -7.07 -9.85 -1.20
C ARG A 550 -5.63 -10.16 -0.80
N ILE A 551 -5.37 -10.20 0.51
CA ILE A 551 -4.14 -10.79 1.03
C ILE A 551 -4.12 -12.21 0.49
N ALA A 552 -3.06 -12.56 -0.25
CA ALA A 552 -2.85 -13.95 -0.62
C ALA A 552 -2.89 -14.76 0.68
N PRO A 553 -3.71 -15.82 0.77
CA PRO A 553 -3.80 -16.59 2.00
C PRO A 553 -2.39 -16.99 2.42
N PRO A 554 -2.08 -16.94 3.73
CA PRO A 554 -0.75 -17.26 4.21
C PRO A 554 -0.38 -18.66 3.70
N ARG A 555 0.85 -18.78 3.19
CA ARG A 555 1.39 -20.04 2.68
C ARG A 555 2.32 -20.60 3.74
N VAL A 556 2.22 -21.90 3.98
CA VAL A 556 3.24 -22.66 4.71
C VAL A 556 4.21 -23.26 3.69
N LEU A 557 5.51 -23.14 3.93
CA LEU A 557 6.53 -23.64 3.01
C LEU A 557 6.88 -25.10 3.28
N ASP A 558 6.65 -25.57 4.51
CA ASP A 558 6.76 -26.98 4.91
C ASP A 558 5.41 -27.70 4.77
N ASP A 559 5.34 -28.66 3.85
CA ASP A 559 4.10 -29.37 3.47
C ASP A 559 3.54 -30.30 4.57
N ARG A 560 4.29 -30.50 5.66
CA ARG A 560 3.85 -31.23 6.86
C ARG A 560 2.95 -30.40 7.76
N PHE A 561 2.87 -29.09 7.51
CA PHE A 561 2.01 -28.17 8.23
C PHE A 561 0.86 -27.69 7.35
N ALA A 562 -0.27 -27.43 7.99
CA ALA A 562 -1.43 -26.79 7.36
C ALA A 562 -1.77 -25.50 8.11
N ILE A 563 -2.27 -24.52 7.37
CA ILE A 563 -2.83 -23.29 7.92
C ILE A 563 -4.30 -23.18 7.54
N SER A 564 -5.15 -22.97 8.54
CA SER A 564 -6.58 -22.75 8.39
C SER A 564 -6.99 -21.44 9.07
N LEU A 565 -8.07 -20.84 8.58
CA LEU A 565 -8.65 -19.65 9.18
C LEU A 565 -9.57 -20.06 10.34
N PHE A 566 -9.19 -19.71 11.58
CA PHE A 566 -9.97 -20.03 12.78
C PHE A 566 -11.00 -18.96 13.16
N ALA A 567 -10.62 -17.68 13.13
CA ALA A 567 -11.49 -16.54 13.40
C ALA A 567 -11.09 -15.33 12.55
N ALA A 568 -12.06 -14.48 12.19
CA ALA A 568 -11.82 -13.26 11.43
C ALA A 568 -12.64 -12.07 11.89
N ASP A 569 -12.21 -10.85 11.57
CA ASP A 569 -13.08 -9.68 11.75
C ASP A 569 -14.41 -9.87 10.99
N PRO A 570 -15.55 -9.53 11.61
CA PRO A 570 -15.72 -8.68 12.79
C PRO A 570 -15.61 -9.39 14.15
N ASP A 571 -15.42 -10.70 14.19
CA ASP A 571 -15.50 -11.50 15.42
C ASP A 571 -14.27 -11.37 16.32
N ILE A 572 -13.10 -11.17 15.71
CA ILE A 572 -11.83 -10.84 16.39
C ILE A 572 -11.40 -9.43 16.00
N VAL A 573 -11.06 -8.62 17.00
CA VAL A 573 -10.70 -7.22 16.79
C VAL A 573 -9.47 -6.85 17.60
N THR A 574 -8.53 -6.14 16.96
CA THR A 574 -7.34 -5.58 17.62
C THR A 574 -6.55 -6.57 18.51
N PRO A 575 -6.26 -7.81 18.04
CA PRO A 575 -5.57 -8.81 18.85
C PRO A 575 -4.12 -8.39 19.12
N VAL A 576 -3.68 -8.51 20.38
CA VAL A 576 -2.30 -8.19 20.81
C VAL A 576 -1.61 -9.33 21.57
N GLY A 577 -2.35 -10.34 22.00
CA GLY A 577 -1.81 -11.54 22.63
C GLY A 577 -2.83 -12.67 22.62
N ALA A 578 -2.37 -13.92 22.65
CA ALA A 578 -3.26 -15.08 22.73
C ALA A 578 -2.59 -16.28 23.39
N VAL A 579 -3.41 -17.12 24.02
CA VAL A 579 -3.00 -18.40 24.60
C VAL A 579 -4.13 -19.42 24.44
N ILE A 580 -3.80 -20.71 24.40
CA ILE A 580 -4.78 -21.79 24.50
C ILE A 580 -4.94 -22.17 25.97
N ASP A 581 -6.16 -22.16 26.50
CA ASP A 581 -6.42 -22.58 27.87
C ASP A 581 -6.49 -24.12 28.02
N ALA A 582 -6.56 -24.61 29.26
CA ALA A 582 -6.62 -26.05 29.55
C ALA A 582 -7.88 -26.74 29.01
N ARG A 583 -8.91 -25.98 28.59
CA ARG A 583 -10.14 -26.50 27.96
C ARG A 583 -10.03 -26.52 26.43
N GLY A 584 -8.91 -26.08 25.86
CA GLY A 584 -8.69 -26.00 24.42
C GLY A 584 -9.26 -24.73 23.78
N ARG A 585 -9.70 -23.75 24.57
CA ARG A 585 -10.23 -22.48 24.06
C ARG A 585 -9.08 -21.56 23.69
N LEU A 586 -9.22 -20.84 22.58
CA LEU A 586 -8.31 -19.75 22.25
C LEU A 586 -8.75 -18.51 23.01
N LEU A 587 -7.90 -18.02 23.93
CA LEU A 587 -8.10 -16.75 24.61
C LEU A 587 -7.29 -15.67 23.88
N VAL A 588 -7.95 -14.58 23.48
CA VAL A 588 -7.32 -13.45 22.77
C VAL A 588 -7.52 -12.16 23.56
N LEU A 589 -6.43 -11.45 23.82
CA LEU A 589 -6.45 -10.08 24.35
C LEU A 589 -6.66 -9.09 23.21
N GLU A 590 -7.78 -8.38 23.25
CA GLU A 590 -8.15 -7.30 22.34
C GLU A 590 -7.79 -5.96 22.97
N ASN A 591 -6.95 -5.18 22.28
CA ASN A 591 -6.54 -3.85 22.74
C ASN A 591 -7.37 -2.76 22.07
N HIS A 592 -8.16 -2.05 22.86
CA HIS A 592 -9.04 -0.95 22.43
C HIS A 592 -8.55 0.42 22.93
N THR A 593 -7.57 0.44 23.84
CA THR A 593 -7.14 1.65 24.56
C THR A 593 -5.79 2.20 24.10
N HIS A 594 -5.07 1.51 23.21
CA HIS A 594 -3.82 1.98 22.61
C HIS A 594 -4.09 3.04 21.53
N PHE A 595 -3.85 4.31 21.84
CA PHE A 595 -4.05 5.46 20.95
C PHE A 595 -5.35 5.39 20.12
N PRO A 596 -6.52 5.22 20.76
CA PRO A 596 -7.77 5.07 20.04
C PRO A 596 -8.02 6.31 19.16
N PRO A 597 -8.41 6.14 17.88
CA PRO A 597 -8.72 7.27 17.02
C PRO A 597 -9.96 8.02 17.54
N LYS A 598 -10.07 9.32 17.19
CA LYS A 598 -11.24 10.12 17.55
C LYS A 598 -12.52 9.47 17.00
N GLY A 599 -13.49 9.21 17.87
CA GLY A 599 -14.75 8.55 17.52
C GLY A 599 -14.71 7.01 17.52
N TYR A 600 -13.67 6.39 18.07
CA TYR A 600 -13.63 4.94 18.27
C TYR A 600 -14.74 4.47 19.22
N SER A 601 -15.59 3.55 18.74
CA SER A 601 -16.79 3.10 19.45
C SER A 601 -16.96 1.57 19.52
N LEU A 602 -15.91 0.79 19.20
CA LEU A 602 -16.00 -0.68 19.30
C LEU A 602 -16.12 -1.15 20.75
N HIS A 603 -15.26 -0.61 21.60
CA HIS A 603 -15.17 -0.98 23.01
C HIS A 603 -14.45 0.12 23.79
N THR A 604 -14.72 0.26 25.09
CA THR A 604 -14.15 1.32 25.94
C THR A 604 -12.93 0.89 26.76
N SER A 605 -12.76 -0.42 26.94
CA SER A 605 -11.68 -1.08 27.69
C SER A 605 -11.06 -2.18 26.84
N ASP A 606 -9.84 -2.60 27.19
CA ASP A 606 -9.26 -3.82 26.67
C ASP A 606 -9.93 -5.03 27.34
N ARG A 607 -10.04 -6.14 26.62
CA ARG A 607 -10.76 -7.33 27.07
C ARG A 607 -10.13 -8.62 26.57
N ILE A 608 -10.44 -9.72 27.21
CA ILE A 608 -10.04 -11.07 26.79
C ILE A 608 -11.28 -11.80 26.30
N ARG A 609 -11.24 -12.27 25.06
CA ARG A 609 -12.30 -13.04 24.40
C ARG A 609 -11.89 -14.50 24.33
N ALA A 610 -12.81 -15.40 24.63
CA ALA A 610 -12.63 -16.85 24.49
C ALA A 610 -13.33 -17.34 23.23
N TYR A 611 -12.62 -18.08 22.39
CA TYR A 611 -13.09 -18.63 21.12
C TYR A 611 -13.07 -20.16 21.21
N GLU A 612 -14.21 -20.75 20.89
CA GLU A 612 -14.49 -22.19 20.91
C GLU A 612 -14.97 -22.64 19.54
N ASP A 613 -14.54 -23.82 19.12
CA ASP A 613 -15.04 -24.57 17.97
C ASP A 613 -15.84 -25.75 18.53
N THR A 614 -17.17 -25.61 18.60
CA THR A 614 -18.05 -26.59 19.26
C THR A 614 -18.49 -27.72 18.33
N ASP A 615 -18.34 -27.57 17.02
CA ASP A 615 -18.66 -28.58 16.01
C ASP A 615 -17.44 -29.25 15.35
N ASN A 616 -16.22 -28.80 15.69
CA ASN A 616 -14.93 -29.27 15.20
C ASN A 616 -14.72 -29.08 13.68
N ASP A 617 -15.30 -28.03 13.09
CA ASP A 617 -15.08 -27.71 11.67
C ASP A 617 -13.77 -26.94 11.40
N GLY A 618 -13.03 -26.60 12.46
CA GLY A 618 -11.79 -25.84 12.41
C GLY A 618 -11.99 -24.32 12.47
N ARG A 619 -13.20 -23.84 12.80
CA ARG A 619 -13.53 -22.42 12.99
C ARG A 619 -14.20 -22.19 14.34
N ALA A 620 -13.98 -21.01 14.89
CA ALA A 620 -14.69 -20.60 16.09
C ALA A 620 -16.17 -20.33 15.79
N ASP A 621 -17.08 -20.97 16.53
CA ASP A 621 -18.53 -20.80 16.43
C ASP A 621 -19.13 -20.19 17.71
N ARG A 622 -18.41 -20.26 18.83
CA ARG A 622 -18.83 -19.72 20.13
C ARG A 622 -17.77 -18.77 20.67
N ILE A 623 -18.18 -17.52 20.91
CA ILE A 623 -17.27 -16.46 21.34
C ILE A 623 -17.83 -15.72 22.57
N THR A 624 -17.16 -15.86 23.70
CA THR A 624 -17.54 -15.26 24.99
C THR A 624 -16.49 -14.27 25.48
N THR A 625 -16.85 -13.42 26.45
CA THR A 625 -15.87 -12.56 27.13
C THR A 625 -15.38 -13.29 28.36
N PHE A 626 -14.09 -13.59 28.43
CA PHE A 626 -13.45 -14.15 29.62
C PHE A 626 -13.22 -13.07 30.68
N TYR A 627 -12.76 -11.89 30.27
CA TYR A 627 -12.52 -10.77 31.19
C TYR A 627 -12.61 -9.42 30.46
N ASP A 628 -13.01 -8.37 31.17
CA ASP A 628 -13.14 -7.01 30.65
C ASP A 628 -12.67 -5.98 31.70
N GLY A 629 -12.30 -4.79 31.25
CA GLY A 629 -11.88 -3.69 32.12
C GLY A 629 -10.37 -3.53 32.21
N LEU A 630 -9.61 -4.09 31.26
CA LEU A 630 -8.17 -3.86 31.14
C LEU A 630 -7.88 -2.53 30.42
N ARG A 631 -6.63 -2.06 30.56
CA ARG A 631 -6.13 -0.87 29.86
C ARG A 631 -4.67 -1.06 29.47
N HIS A 632 -4.36 -0.73 28.22
CA HIS A 632 -3.07 -0.90 27.58
C HIS A 632 -2.51 -2.32 27.76
N GLY A 633 -3.34 -3.33 27.50
CA GLY A 633 -2.94 -4.74 27.47
C GLY A 633 -1.90 -5.01 26.39
N LEU A 634 -0.90 -5.83 26.71
CA LEU A 634 0.25 -6.08 25.83
C LEU A 634 0.45 -7.57 25.52
N ASN A 635 0.26 -8.47 26.49
CA ASN A 635 0.36 -9.92 26.26
C ASN A 635 -0.37 -10.71 27.37
N LEU A 636 -0.59 -12.01 27.15
CA LEU A 636 -1.10 -12.93 28.18
C LEU A 636 -0.46 -14.32 28.09
N THR A 637 -0.44 -15.03 29.20
CA THR A 637 -0.04 -16.45 29.27
C THR A 637 -0.85 -17.19 30.34
N LEU A 638 -0.70 -18.51 30.38
CA LEU A 638 -1.26 -19.34 31.45
C LEU A 638 -0.30 -19.43 32.63
N ASP A 639 -0.87 -19.40 33.84
CA ASP A 639 -0.20 -19.92 35.03
C ASP A 639 -0.49 -21.42 35.20
N ARG A 640 0.29 -22.07 36.07
CA ARG A 640 0.22 -23.50 36.37
C ARG A 640 -1.09 -23.97 36.95
N ASP A 641 -1.79 -23.08 37.66
CA ASP A 641 -3.11 -23.34 38.24
C ASP A 641 -4.25 -23.14 37.22
N GLY A 642 -3.93 -22.76 35.97
CA GLY A 642 -4.91 -22.46 34.92
C GLY A 642 -5.42 -21.02 34.94
N SER A 643 -4.98 -20.18 35.88
CA SER A 643 -5.28 -18.75 35.87
C SER A 643 -4.56 -18.04 34.71
N ILE A 644 -5.08 -16.88 34.28
CA ILE A 644 -4.49 -16.11 33.18
C ILE A 644 -3.63 -14.99 33.73
N LEU A 645 -2.36 -14.97 33.33
CA LEU A 645 -1.45 -13.86 33.61
C LEU A 645 -1.51 -12.87 32.46
N VAL A 646 -1.80 -11.60 32.76
CA VAL A 646 -1.94 -10.54 31.76
C VAL A 646 -0.95 -9.43 32.06
N ALA A 647 -0.09 -9.16 31.09
CA ALA A 647 0.78 -8.00 31.09
C ALA A 647 0.05 -6.81 30.45
N THR A 648 -0.02 -5.71 31.19
CA THR A 648 -0.41 -4.40 30.67
C THR A 648 0.80 -3.47 30.75
N ARG A 649 0.72 -2.30 30.12
CA ARG A 649 1.75 -1.25 30.21
C ARG A 649 2.22 -0.99 31.65
N SER A 650 1.32 -1.09 32.63
CA SER A 650 1.56 -0.67 34.02
C SER A 650 1.52 -1.78 35.05
N GLU A 651 0.94 -2.93 34.74
CA GLU A 651 0.66 -3.97 35.75
C GLU A 651 0.82 -5.37 35.16
N LEU A 652 1.33 -6.30 35.96
CA LEU A 652 1.10 -7.73 35.78
C LEU A 652 -0.08 -8.13 36.64
N ARG A 653 -1.10 -8.73 36.02
CA ARG A 653 -2.32 -9.18 36.70
C ARG A 653 -2.52 -10.68 36.57
N ARG A 654 -3.10 -11.30 37.60
CA ARG A 654 -3.63 -12.66 37.56
C ARG A 654 -5.15 -12.60 37.52
N LEU A 655 -5.74 -13.24 36.51
CA LEU A 655 -7.19 -13.37 36.36
C LEU A 655 -7.60 -14.80 36.70
N THR A 656 -8.53 -14.95 37.64
CA THR A 656 -8.98 -16.26 38.13
C THR A 656 -10.47 -16.43 37.84
N ASP A 657 -10.80 -17.50 37.10
CA ASP A 657 -12.13 -18.09 36.95
C ASP A 657 -12.37 -19.02 38.15
N ALA A 658 -13.06 -18.53 39.17
CA ALA A 658 -13.16 -19.18 40.47
C ALA A 658 -14.27 -20.26 40.51
N ASP A 659 -15.33 -20.09 39.72
CA ASP A 659 -16.45 -21.03 39.65
C ASP A 659 -16.43 -21.92 38.38
N THR A 660 -15.41 -21.76 37.55
CA THR A 660 -15.14 -22.51 36.32
C THR A 660 -16.17 -22.30 35.22
N ASP A 661 -16.94 -21.20 35.24
CA ASP A 661 -17.95 -20.90 34.23
C ASP A 661 -17.36 -20.38 32.90
N GLY A 662 -16.06 -20.08 32.89
CA GLY A 662 -15.35 -19.56 31.73
C GLY A 662 -15.26 -18.04 31.67
N VAL A 663 -15.60 -17.34 32.75
CA VAL A 663 -15.38 -15.91 33.01
C VAL A 663 -14.43 -15.77 34.21
N ALA A 664 -13.68 -14.67 34.31
CA ALA A 664 -12.85 -14.40 35.47
C ALA A 664 -13.50 -13.38 36.41
N GLU A 665 -13.69 -13.76 37.67
CA GLU A 665 -14.33 -12.93 38.70
C GLU A 665 -13.29 -12.14 39.49
N ARG A 666 -12.05 -12.64 39.56
CA ARG A 666 -10.97 -12.04 40.36
C ARG A 666 -9.82 -11.59 39.48
N SER A 667 -9.32 -10.37 39.76
CA SER A 667 -8.14 -9.78 39.13
C SER A 667 -7.17 -9.28 40.20
N ASP A 668 -6.10 -10.02 40.45
CA ASP A 668 -5.06 -9.68 41.43
C ASP A 668 -3.88 -8.98 40.74
N THR A 669 -3.46 -7.80 41.22
CA THR A 669 -2.24 -7.13 40.73
C THR A 669 -1.02 -7.72 41.41
N LEU A 670 -0.14 -8.37 40.64
CA LEU A 670 1.09 -8.99 41.14
C LEU A 670 2.27 -8.02 41.12
N LEU A 671 2.42 -7.26 40.04
CA LEU A 671 3.45 -6.22 39.89
C LEU A 671 2.82 -4.92 39.41
N ARG A 672 3.36 -3.79 39.88
CA ARG A 672 2.98 -2.43 39.44
C ARG A 672 4.20 -1.63 39.01
N LEU A 673 4.16 -1.10 37.80
CA LEU A 673 5.15 -0.18 37.26
C LEU A 673 4.71 1.27 37.51
N GLU A 674 5.39 1.94 38.44
CA GLU A 674 5.23 3.37 38.72
C GLU A 674 6.24 4.17 37.89
N THR A 675 5.78 5.02 36.98
CA THR A 675 6.62 5.90 36.17
C THR A 675 5.81 7.07 35.62
N LYS A 676 6.49 8.16 35.23
CA LYS A 676 5.87 9.31 34.56
C LYS A 676 5.61 9.09 33.07
N CYS A 677 6.25 8.08 32.47
CA CYS A 677 6.05 7.77 31.07
C CYS A 677 4.62 7.24 30.86
N GLU A 678 3.90 7.79 29.89
CA GLU A 678 2.53 7.36 29.57
C GLU A 678 2.41 6.71 28.18
N TYR A 679 3.54 6.48 27.50
CA TYR A 679 3.53 5.78 26.21
C TYR A 679 2.95 4.37 26.41
N PRO A 680 1.85 3.99 25.71
CA PRO A 680 1.15 2.73 25.97
C PRO A 680 1.95 1.46 25.65
N HIS A 681 3.08 1.57 24.93
CA HIS A 681 3.77 0.45 24.30
C HIS A 681 5.30 0.46 24.53
N ASN A 682 5.72 0.56 25.80
CA ASN A 682 7.11 0.38 26.25
C ASN A 682 7.21 0.10 27.77
N GLY A 683 6.16 -0.47 28.33
CA GLY A 683 6.04 -0.84 29.75
C GLY A 683 6.35 -2.32 29.98
N LEU A 684 5.60 -2.96 30.87
CA LEU A 684 5.66 -4.43 31.01
C LEU A 684 5.05 -5.08 29.75
N PHE A 685 5.77 -5.97 29.09
CA PHE A 685 5.36 -6.54 27.80
C PHE A 685 4.77 -7.94 27.92
N SER A 686 5.50 -8.87 28.54
CA SER A 686 5.10 -10.27 28.61
C SER A 686 5.54 -10.93 29.91
N CYS A 687 4.95 -12.09 30.19
CA CYS A 687 5.27 -12.91 31.34
C CYS A 687 5.51 -14.36 30.89
N ALA A 688 6.47 -15.04 31.49
CA ALA A 688 6.69 -16.47 31.34
C ALA A 688 6.78 -17.12 32.73
N VAL A 689 6.23 -18.33 32.86
CA VAL A 689 6.28 -19.09 34.11
C VAL A 689 7.39 -20.13 34.00
N ASP A 690 8.31 -20.13 34.96
CA ASP A 690 9.43 -21.07 34.97
C ASP A 690 9.02 -22.46 35.51
N TYR A 691 9.99 -23.40 35.59
CA TYR A 691 9.75 -24.75 36.12
C TYR A 691 9.60 -24.84 37.65
N ASN A 692 9.91 -23.77 38.39
CA ASN A 692 9.70 -23.67 39.83
C ASN A 692 8.39 -22.96 40.19
N GLY A 693 7.75 -22.28 39.23
CA GLY A 693 6.54 -21.47 39.44
C GLY A 693 6.84 -19.99 39.69
N ASP A 694 8.09 -19.56 39.52
CA ASP A 694 8.43 -18.14 39.51
C ASP A 694 8.02 -17.52 38.16
N LEU A 695 7.64 -16.24 38.22
CA LEU A 695 7.22 -15.45 37.08
C LEU A 695 8.38 -14.60 36.59
N LEU A 696 8.70 -14.69 35.30
CA LEU A 696 9.60 -13.78 34.63
C LEU A 696 8.81 -12.78 33.82
N VAL A 697 9.15 -11.49 33.93
CA VAL A 697 8.39 -10.40 33.33
C VAL A 697 9.31 -9.48 32.55
N SER A 698 8.99 -9.24 31.30
CA SER A 698 9.76 -8.37 30.42
C SER A 698 9.25 -6.93 30.48
N MET A 699 10.16 -5.96 30.36
CA MET A 699 9.86 -4.53 30.35
C MET A 699 10.65 -3.81 29.25
N GLY A 700 9.98 -2.92 28.53
CA GLY A 700 10.58 -2.05 27.53
C GLY A 700 11.42 -0.90 28.08
N GLU A 701 11.94 -0.10 27.17
CA GLU A 701 12.87 1.00 27.44
C GLU A 701 12.25 2.19 28.20
N ASN A 702 10.92 2.27 28.29
CA ASN A 702 10.17 3.25 29.07
C ASN A 702 10.58 4.74 28.82
N LEU A 703 11.02 5.07 27.60
CA LEU A 703 11.63 6.36 27.24
C LEU A 703 12.78 6.79 28.15
N GLY A 704 13.44 5.82 28.79
CA GLY A 704 14.48 6.04 29.80
C GLY A 704 14.03 6.79 31.05
N GLU A 705 12.71 6.99 31.22
CA GLU A 705 12.16 7.67 32.38
C GLU A 705 12.40 6.85 33.66
N PRO A 706 12.66 7.51 34.80
CA PRO A 706 12.74 6.83 36.08
C PRO A 706 11.49 6.00 36.35
N TYR A 707 11.69 4.79 36.88
CA TYR A 707 10.61 3.89 37.23
C TYR A 707 10.87 3.19 38.57
N ARG A 708 9.77 2.71 39.17
CA ARG A 708 9.75 1.76 40.28
C ARG A 708 8.84 0.59 39.89
N LEU A 709 9.39 -0.62 39.86
CA LEU A 709 8.61 -1.84 39.74
C LEU A 709 8.37 -2.40 41.14
N VAL A 710 7.11 -2.41 41.56
CA VAL A 710 6.68 -2.75 42.92
C VAL A 710 6.03 -4.13 42.90
N GLY A 711 6.57 -5.06 43.68
CA GLY A 711 5.99 -6.38 43.93
C GLY A 711 4.85 -6.34 44.94
N SER A 712 4.12 -7.45 45.06
CA SER A 712 2.95 -7.56 45.95
C SER A 712 3.32 -7.44 47.44
N ASP A 713 4.56 -7.76 47.80
CA ASP A 713 5.16 -7.58 49.13
C ASP A 713 5.69 -6.16 49.39
N GLY A 714 5.57 -5.25 48.41
CA GLY A 714 6.10 -3.90 48.46
C GLY A 714 7.60 -3.79 48.13
N LYS A 715 8.31 -4.90 47.88
CA LYS A 715 9.69 -4.86 47.40
C LYS A 715 9.71 -4.10 46.07
N THR A 716 10.66 -3.18 45.94
CA THR A 716 10.73 -2.29 44.79
C THR A 716 12.08 -2.40 44.09
N ILE A 717 12.06 -2.52 42.77
CA ILE A 717 13.24 -2.33 41.91
C ILE A 717 13.11 -1.01 41.15
N SER A 718 14.12 -0.15 41.26
CA SER A 718 14.15 1.13 40.54
C SER A 718 15.12 1.09 39.36
N GLY A 719 14.85 1.93 38.36
CA GLY A 719 15.71 2.08 37.19
C GLY A 719 15.35 3.30 36.35
N GLY A 720 15.85 3.34 35.12
CA GLY A 720 15.55 4.36 34.11
C GLY A 720 16.35 4.14 32.82
N GLY A 721 17.22 5.09 32.48
CA GLY A 721 17.96 5.14 31.21
C GLY A 721 18.93 3.97 30.91
N GLU A 722 18.89 2.85 31.62
CA GLU A 722 19.53 1.59 31.20
C GLU A 722 18.86 0.92 30.00
N GLY A 723 17.59 1.21 29.69
CA GLY A 723 16.81 0.51 28.65
C GLY A 723 15.86 -0.52 29.23
N GLY A 724 15.41 -1.46 28.39
CA GLY A 724 14.52 -2.56 28.78
C GLY A 724 15.21 -3.59 29.67
N ASN A 725 14.40 -4.35 30.41
CA ASN A 725 14.84 -5.28 31.46
C ASN A 725 13.97 -6.55 31.50
N VAL A 726 14.49 -7.59 32.13
CA VAL A 726 13.71 -8.77 32.54
C VAL A 726 13.81 -8.93 34.05
N PHE A 727 12.67 -9.14 34.71
CA PHE A 727 12.54 -9.31 36.14
C PHE A 727 12.03 -10.71 36.48
N ARG A 728 12.27 -11.16 37.72
CA ARG A 728 11.69 -12.37 38.31
C ARG A 728 10.94 -12.01 39.58
N CYS A 729 9.80 -12.63 39.84
CA CYS A 729 9.12 -12.63 41.13
C CYS A 729 8.53 -14.01 41.41
N HIS A 730 8.12 -14.27 42.65
CA HIS A 730 7.35 -15.46 42.98
C HIS A 730 5.95 -15.41 42.33
N SER A 731 5.27 -16.55 42.27
CA SER A 731 3.91 -16.66 41.70
C SER A 731 2.92 -15.63 42.26
N ASP A 732 3.05 -15.27 43.54
CA ASP A 732 2.21 -14.26 44.21
C ASP A 732 2.64 -12.81 43.96
N GLY A 733 3.67 -12.57 43.15
CA GLY A 733 4.22 -11.25 42.86
C GLY A 733 5.25 -10.73 43.86
N SER A 734 5.55 -11.48 44.93
CA SER A 734 6.53 -11.08 45.94
C SER A 734 7.96 -11.31 45.47
N GLY A 735 8.93 -10.72 46.17
CA GLY A 735 10.34 -11.04 45.97
C GLY A 735 10.96 -10.48 44.68
N VAL A 736 10.34 -9.50 44.00
CA VAL A 736 10.80 -8.98 42.70
C VAL A 736 12.31 -8.67 42.63
N GLU A 737 12.96 -9.15 41.57
CA GLU A 737 14.40 -9.02 41.29
C GLU A 737 14.64 -8.73 39.80
N LYS A 738 15.72 -8.01 39.48
CA LYS A 738 16.16 -7.79 38.10
C LYS A 738 17.13 -8.89 37.69
N ILE A 739 16.85 -9.58 36.59
CA ILE A 739 17.63 -10.73 36.11
C ILE A 739 18.49 -10.34 34.90
N ALA A 740 17.99 -9.48 34.02
CA ALA A 740 18.75 -9.04 32.85
C ALA A 740 18.40 -7.60 32.43
N THR A 741 19.30 -6.96 31.68
CA THR A 741 19.17 -5.58 31.19
C THR A 741 19.73 -5.44 29.77
N GLY A 742 19.61 -4.25 29.18
CA GLY A 742 20.21 -3.95 27.88
C GLY A 742 19.34 -4.35 26.68
N PHE A 743 18.03 -4.43 26.89
CA PHE A 743 17.03 -4.63 25.83
C PHE A 743 16.50 -3.29 25.32
N TRP A 744 15.89 -3.27 24.14
CA TRP A 744 15.07 -2.13 23.74
C TRP A 744 13.61 -2.34 24.16
N ASN A 745 12.91 -3.29 23.54
CA ASN A 745 11.57 -3.73 23.88
C ASN A 745 11.48 -5.27 23.73
N PRO A 746 11.75 -6.03 24.80
CA PRO A 746 11.62 -7.49 24.79
C PRO A 746 10.12 -7.87 24.82
N VAL A 747 9.51 -7.98 23.65
CA VAL A 747 8.05 -8.10 23.47
C VAL A 747 7.50 -9.41 24.00
N GLN A 748 8.21 -10.52 23.76
CA GLN A 748 7.83 -11.82 24.28
C GLN A 748 9.02 -12.56 24.83
N ILE A 749 8.82 -13.19 25.99
CA ILE A 749 9.74 -14.14 26.60
C ILE A 749 9.07 -15.49 26.79
N GLN A 750 9.82 -16.58 26.64
CA GLN A 750 9.30 -17.94 26.81
C GLN A 750 10.42 -18.89 27.22
N PHE A 751 10.10 -19.84 28.11
CA PHE A 751 11.00 -20.94 28.46
C PHE A 751 10.85 -22.10 27.47
N ASP A 752 11.97 -22.72 27.14
CA ASP A 752 11.99 -24.00 26.46
C ASP A 752 11.89 -25.19 27.44
N ALA A 753 11.94 -26.42 26.92
CA ALA A 753 11.86 -27.65 27.74
C ALA A 753 13.01 -27.80 28.75
N PHE A 754 14.11 -27.07 28.57
CA PHE A 754 15.32 -27.16 29.40
C PHE A 754 15.43 -26.05 30.44
N GLY A 755 14.43 -25.17 30.54
CA GLY A 755 14.43 -24.04 31.47
C GLY A 755 15.29 -22.87 31.01
N ARG A 756 15.62 -22.81 29.71
CA ARG A 756 16.34 -21.68 29.12
C ARG A 756 15.33 -20.64 28.67
N LEU A 757 15.53 -19.39 29.08
CA LEU A 757 14.65 -18.30 28.70
C LEU A 757 15.09 -17.71 27.36
N PHE A 758 14.16 -17.59 26.42
CA PHE A 758 14.38 -16.87 25.18
C PHE A 758 13.53 -15.60 25.14
N ALA A 759 14.00 -14.60 24.42
CA ALA A 759 13.29 -13.35 24.20
C ALA A 759 13.38 -12.92 22.73
N VAL A 760 12.31 -12.28 22.25
CA VAL A 760 12.37 -11.49 21.02
C VAL A 760 12.30 -10.01 21.38
N ASP A 761 13.29 -9.26 20.90
CA ASP A 761 13.50 -7.84 21.20
C ASP A 761 13.41 -7.03 19.92
N ASN A 762 12.54 -6.01 19.91
CA ASN A 762 12.47 -5.09 18.77
C ASN A 762 13.72 -4.20 18.70
N ASP A 763 14.04 -3.64 17.53
CA ASP A 763 15.17 -2.72 17.36
C ASP A 763 14.72 -1.24 17.35
N PRO A 764 15.62 -0.27 17.66
CA PRO A 764 15.28 1.15 17.79
C PRO A 764 15.08 1.89 16.45
N ASP A 765 14.56 1.23 15.41
CA ASP A 765 14.40 1.63 14.00
C ASP A 765 15.74 1.97 13.27
N SER A 766 16.78 2.32 14.03
CA SER A 766 18.08 2.81 13.53
C SER A 766 19.18 1.76 13.64
N ARG A 767 18.87 0.57 14.16
CA ARG A 767 19.82 -0.53 14.40
C ARG A 767 19.19 -1.89 14.09
N PRO A 768 18.63 -2.13 12.89
CA PRO A 768 18.21 -3.48 12.52
C PRO A 768 19.43 -4.43 12.55
N PRO A 769 19.22 -5.73 12.79
CA PRO A 769 17.92 -6.39 12.93
C PRO A 769 17.35 -6.32 14.35
N CYS A 770 16.04 -6.59 14.48
CA CYS A 770 15.44 -7.12 15.70
C CYS A 770 16.16 -8.41 16.15
N ARG A 771 16.03 -8.81 17.42
CA ARG A 771 16.93 -9.82 18.04
C ARG A 771 16.18 -10.98 18.65
N LEU A 772 16.63 -12.20 18.35
CA LEU A 772 16.38 -13.39 19.17
C LEU A 772 17.49 -13.50 20.21
N LEU A 773 17.13 -13.55 21.48
CA LEU A 773 18.07 -13.54 22.60
C LEU A 773 17.85 -14.78 23.47
N HIS A 774 18.96 -15.39 23.92
CA HIS A 774 18.95 -16.34 25.03
C HIS A 774 19.25 -15.54 26.30
N VAL A 775 18.25 -15.41 27.16
CA VAL A 775 18.28 -14.60 28.37
C VAL A 775 18.89 -15.40 29.52
N VAL A 776 19.97 -14.88 30.09
CA VAL A 776 20.68 -15.48 31.22
C VAL A 776 20.71 -14.54 32.43
N ASP A 777 20.82 -15.11 33.62
CA ASP A 777 20.91 -14.34 34.86
C ASP A 777 22.17 -13.46 34.89
N GLY A 778 21.99 -12.19 35.26
CA GLY A 778 23.00 -11.14 35.20
C GLY A 778 23.34 -10.63 33.78
N GLY A 779 22.63 -11.08 32.75
CA GLY A 779 22.91 -10.73 31.35
C GLY A 779 22.69 -9.25 31.02
N ASP A 780 23.61 -8.68 30.25
CA ASP A 780 23.49 -7.33 29.66
C ASP A 780 23.55 -7.43 28.14
N TYR A 781 22.46 -7.05 27.46
CA TYR A 781 22.33 -7.12 25.99
C TYR A 781 22.69 -5.79 25.30
N GLY A 782 23.34 -4.88 26.01
CA GLY A 782 24.12 -3.78 25.45
C GLY A 782 23.35 -2.54 25.01
N PHE A 783 22.01 -2.57 24.92
CA PHE A 783 21.24 -1.34 24.68
C PHE A 783 21.28 -0.42 25.92
N ARG A 784 21.32 0.90 25.70
CA ARG A 784 21.31 1.90 26.77
C ARG A 784 20.53 3.13 26.34
N TYR A 785 19.34 3.34 26.90
CA TYR A 785 18.54 4.50 26.52
C TYR A 785 19.24 5.85 26.79
N ARG A 786 19.99 5.95 27.90
CA ARG A 786 20.75 7.16 28.26
C ARG A 786 21.76 7.60 27.20
N ASN A 787 22.18 6.69 26.34
CA ASN A 787 23.08 6.96 25.24
C ASN A 787 22.32 7.43 23.97
N GLY A 788 21.01 7.60 24.06
CA GLY A 788 20.11 7.99 22.98
C GLY A 788 19.27 6.82 22.48
N ARG A 789 17.97 7.07 22.32
CA ARG A 789 16.96 6.08 21.91
C ARG A 789 17.33 5.29 20.65
N LYS A 790 18.03 5.92 19.69
CA LYS A 790 18.43 5.31 18.41
C LYS A 790 19.46 4.18 18.53
N GLY A 791 20.10 3.98 19.68
CA GLY A 791 21.12 2.95 19.86
C GLY A 791 22.40 3.12 19.01
N LEU A 792 22.64 4.32 18.46
CA LEU A 792 23.78 4.59 17.58
C LEU A 792 25.07 4.99 18.33
N HIS A 793 24.97 5.28 19.62
CA HIS A 793 26.11 5.74 20.41
C HIS A 793 27.17 4.64 20.55
N PRO A 794 28.48 4.97 20.52
CA PRO A 794 29.58 3.99 20.59
C PRO A 794 29.64 3.15 21.88
N PHE A 795 28.96 3.59 22.95
CA PHE A 795 28.81 2.82 24.20
C PHE A 795 27.51 2.01 24.27
N THR A 796 26.85 1.81 23.14
CA THR A 796 25.72 0.89 22.98
C THR A 796 26.22 -0.32 22.22
N ALA A 797 26.15 -1.51 22.82
CA ALA A 797 26.66 -2.75 22.25
C ALA A 797 25.51 -3.62 21.73
N TRP A 798 24.83 -3.14 20.69
CA TRP A 798 23.62 -3.80 20.17
C TRP A 798 23.85 -5.26 19.76
N ASN A 799 25.05 -5.57 19.26
CA ASN A 799 25.45 -6.90 18.82
C ASN A 799 26.30 -7.64 19.88
N GLY A 800 26.39 -7.12 21.10
CA GLY A 800 27.26 -7.66 22.14
C GLY A 800 28.76 -7.39 21.89
N GLU A 801 29.10 -6.35 21.15
CA GLU A 801 30.48 -6.07 20.72
C GLU A 801 31.39 -5.48 21.82
N LEU A 802 30.84 -5.08 22.97
CA LEU A 802 31.62 -4.53 24.09
C LEU A 802 31.83 -5.56 25.22
N PRO A 803 32.97 -5.55 25.92
CA PRO A 803 33.19 -6.40 27.09
C PRO A 803 32.08 -6.27 28.13
N GLY A 804 31.60 -7.41 28.63
CA GLY A 804 30.51 -7.48 29.60
C GLY A 804 29.10 -7.45 28.99
N THR A 805 28.97 -7.43 27.66
CA THR A 805 27.69 -7.53 26.96
C THR A 805 27.56 -8.85 26.20
N LEU A 806 26.33 -9.33 26.03
CA LEU A 806 26.01 -10.61 25.39
C LEU A 806 25.42 -10.38 23.98
N PRO A 807 25.81 -11.19 22.99
CA PRO A 807 25.28 -11.08 21.64
C PRO A 807 23.89 -11.73 21.51
N MET A 808 23.22 -11.43 20.41
CA MET A 808 22.01 -12.16 20.00
C MET A 808 22.32 -13.58 19.53
N VAL A 809 21.32 -14.47 19.66
CA VAL A 809 21.35 -15.81 19.07
C VAL A 809 21.23 -15.72 17.55
N SER A 810 20.33 -14.86 17.08
CA SER A 810 20.13 -14.53 15.66
C SER A 810 19.45 -13.16 15.56
N GLY A 811 19.60 -12.50 14.42
CA GLY A 811 18.63 -11.47 14.02
C GLY A 811 17.30 -12.11 13.64
N THR A 812 16.21 -11.40 13.89
CA THR A 812 14.85 -11.74 13.43
C THR A 812 14.43 -10.75 12.33
N GLY A 813 13.32 -11.05 11.67
CA GLY A 813 12.59 -10.06 10.88
C GLY A 813 12.01 -8.91 11.72
N GLU A 814 11.30 -8.00 11.06
CA GLU A 814 10.77 -6.79 11.67
C GLU A 814 9.63 -7.06 12.65
N ALA A 815 9.61 -6.31 13.76
CA ALA A 815 8.56 -6.34 14.78
C ALA A 815 8.15 -7.76 15.25
N PRO A 816 9.09 -8.59 15.76
CA PRO A 816 8.74 -9.87 16.33
C PRO A 816 7.81 -9.71 17.54
N SER A 817 6.78 -10.55 17.60
CA SER A 817 5.64 -10.41 18.53
C SER A 817 5.11 -11.73 19.08
N GLY A 818 5.76 -12.85 18.71
CA GLY A 818 5.35 -14.21 19.00
C GLY A 818 6.59 -15.06 19.24
N LEU A 819 6.62 -15.91 20.26
CA LEU A 819 7.77 -16.79 20.53
C LEU A 819 7.29 -18.16 21.05
N LEU A 820 7.60 -19.24 20.31
CA LEU A 820 7.30 -20.60 20.72
C LEU A 820 8.50 -21.54 20.54
N PRO A 821 9.04 -22.06 21.66
CA PRO A 821 9.88 -23.26 21.64
C PRO A 821 9.06 -24.49 21.21
N CYS A 822 9.51 -25.16 20.15
CA CYS A 822 8.88 -26.34 19.57
C CYS A 822 9.26 -27.60 20.37
N GLU A 823 8.51 -27.89 21.42
CA GLU A 823 8.79 -29.03 22.31
C GLU A 823 7.67 -30.09 22.31
N SER A 824 6.51 -29.77 21.76
CA SER A 824 5.38 -30.70 21.63
C SER A 824 5.70 -31.82 20.64
N GLY A 825 5.26 -33.04 20.95
CA GLY A 825 5.33 -34.20 20.04
C GLY A 825 4.44 -34.06 18.80
N LEU A 826 3.73 -32.95 18.64
CA LEU A 826 2.91 -32.63 17.47
C LEU A 826 3.68 -31.87 16.39
N PHE A 827 4.87 -31.38 16.71
CA PHE A 827 5.80 -30.93 15.70
C PHE A 827 6.53 -32.13 15.09
N PRO A 828 6.89 -32.07 13.79
CA PRO A 828 7.80 -33.05 13.20
C PRO A 828 9.10 -33.16 14.01
N ASP A 829 9.71 -34.35 14.06
CA ASP A 829 10.84 -34.61 14.97
C ASP A 829 12.04 -33.67 14.77
N ASP A 830 12.26 -33.15 13.57
CA ASP A 830 13.30 -32.18 13.21
C ASP A 830 13.01 -30.73 13.64
N TYR A 831 11.82 -30.47 14.18
CA TYR A 831 11.45 -29.21 14.84
C TYR A 831 11.64 -29.25 16.35
N ARG A 832 11.89 -30.43 16.96
CA ARG A 832 12.10 -30.50 18.40
C ARG A 832 13.30 -29.65 18.82
N GLY A 833 13.09 -28.74 19.76
CA GLY A 833 14.09 -27.77 20.20
C GLY A 833 14.32 -26.60 19.23
N ALA A 834 13.55 -26.51 18.13
CA ALA A 834 13.50 -25.29 17.32
C ALA A 834 12.69 -24.20 18.03
N ILE A 835 12.84 -22.97 17.57
CA ILE A 835 12.11 -21.80 18.08
C ILE A 835 11.40 -21.15 16.91
N LEU A 836 10.09 -20.94 17.04
CA LEU A 836 9.30 -20.16 16.09
C LEU A 836 9.12 -18.75 16.61
N THR A 837 9.31 -17.75 15.74
CA THR A 837 8.87 -16.36 16.00
C THR A 837 7.92 -15.91 14.92
N THR A 838 6.97 -15.05 15.26
CA THR A 838 6.33 -14.21 14.25
C THR A 838 7.27 -13.05 13.93
N SER A 839 7.28 -12.62 12.66
CA SER A 839 7.76 -11.29 12.27
C SER A 839 6.57 -10.57 11.65
N TRP A 840 5.95 -9.70 12.46
CA TRP A 840 4.71 -9.02 12.07
C TRP A 840 4.94 -8.05 10.92
N GLY A 841 6.07 -7.31 10.96
CA GLY A 841 6.42 -6.36 9.91
C GLY A 841 6.73 -7.03 8.56
N ASP A 842 7.21 -8.27 8.58
CA ASP A 842 7.54 -9.03 7.36
C ASP A 842 6.46 -10.04 6.96
N HIS A 843 5.32 -10.07 7.66
CA HIS A 843 4.18 -10.98 7.41
C HIS A 843 4.56 -12.47 7.33
N ARG A 844 5.47 -12.94 8.19
CA ARG A 844 5.94 -14.34 8.17
C ARG A 844 6.16 -14.93 9.56
N VAL A 845 6.27 -16.26 9.60
CA VAL A 845 6.78 -17.01 10.75
C VAL A 845 8.19 -17.49 10.41
N GLU A 846 9.11 -17.33 11.35
CA GLU A 846 10.51 -17.72 11.20
C GLU A 846 10.85 -18.85 12.16
N VAL A 847 11.62 -19.82 11.66
CA VAL A 847 12.16 -20.96 12.38
C VAL A 847 13.63 -20.71 12.68
N PHE A 848 14.01 -20.88 13.93
CA PHE A 848 15.39 -20.91 14.38
C PHE A 848 15.71 -22.29 14.93
N ARG A 849 16.89 -22.81 14.58
CA ARG A 849 17.43 -24.04 15.17
C ARG A 849 18.69 -23.70 15.97
N PRO A 850 18.55 -23.42 17.28
CA PRO A 850 19.67 -23.03 18.12
C PRO A 850 20.77 -24.09 18.16
N LYS A 851 21.99 -23.70 17.80
CA LYS A 851 23.20 -24.51 17.92
C LYS A 851 24.05 -23.95 19.06
N PRO A 852 24.52 -24.77 20.01
CA PRO A 852 25.37 -24.30 21.10
C PRO A 852 26.61 -23.56 20.60
N ARG A 853 26.91 -22.40 21.20
CA ARG A 853 28.13 -21.62 21.00
C ARG A 853 28.56 -20.99 22.31
N GLY A 854 29.61 -21.54 22.91
CA GLY A 854 30.03 -21.13 24.26
C GLY A 854 28.92 -21.38 25.28
N ALA A 855 28.59 -20.38 26.09
CA ALA A 855 27.50 -20.45 27.09
C ALA A 855 26.10 -20.08 26.53
N SER A 856 25.98 -19.87 25.21
CA SER A 856 24.73 -19.48 24.55
C SER A 856 24.55 -20.24 23.23
N PHE A 857 23.78 -19.67 22.31
CA PHE A 857 23.44 -20.28 21.02
C PHE A 857 23.75 -19.34 19.85
N VAL A 858 23.85 -19.93 18.67
CA VAL A 858 23.67 -19.25 17.38
C VAL A 858 22.61 -19.98 16.58
N ALA A 859 21.86 -19.25 15.76
CA ALA A 859 20.91 -19.84 14.83
C ALA A 859 20.96 -19.10 13.49
N GLU A 860 20.50 -19.78 12.44
CA GLU A 860 20.17 -19.15 11.17
C GLU A 860 18.65 -19.03 11.07
N VAL A 861 18.17 -17.91 10.54
CA VAL A 861 16.76 -17.68 10.28
C VAL A 861 16.30 -18.46 9.04
N GLN A 862 15.17 -19.15 9.14
CA GLN A 862 14.54 -19.84 8.03
C GLN A 862 13.04 -19.48 8.00
N PRO A 863 12.43 -19.14 6.86
CA PRO A 863 10.98 -18.97 6.80
C PRO A 863 10.27 -20.33 6.97
N LEU A 864 9.15 -20.35 7.68
CA LEU A 864 8.26 -21.52 7.82
C LEU A 864 7.30 -21.66 6.64
#